data_AF-A0A8T1YXW5-F1
#
_entry.id   AF-A0A8T1YXW5-F1
#
_cell.length_a   1.000
_cell.length_b   1.000
_cell.length_c   1.000
_cell.angle_alpha   90.00
_cell.angle_beta   90.00
_cell.angle_gamma   90.00
#
_symmetry.space_group_name_H-M   'P 1'
#
loop_
_entity.id
_entity.type
_entity.pdbx_description
1 polymer ?
#
loop_
_entity_poly.entity_id
_entity_poly.type
_entity_poly.pdbx_seq_one_letter_code
_entity_poly.pdbx_strand_id
1 'polypeptide(L)'
;MAQKLAIGVISALAASASLAPSKFAAADGPFTFSGFSTSPSASIPQQQGSSPPASESGKEPSVPGEESDAPPRIRNNNPRTTSAGFDPEALERGAKALKGINNSAHAKKVFESIKTQEETRQAEFTAKAQEFKAMQSQAEAERQRVIYEEQKKLAQHQAQTKSQMARYEDELARKRMQAENEAQRTRNQELVKMQEESAIRREVARRATEEEIQAQRRQTEREKAEIERETIRVKAMAEAEGRARESKLSEDVNRRMLVDRANAEREKWVSAINTTFDHIGGGLRTILTDQNKLIVAVGGLTALAAGIYTTREGAKVIWSYVDRILGQPSLIRESSRGKYPWSGSASRVLSTLRGGGKESTSKNGKGFGDVILRPALEKRIEQLANATANTKAHQAPFRNILFYGPPGTGKTMAARELARRSGLDYALMTGGDVAPLGAQAVTKIHQLFDWSKKSKRGLLLFIDEADAFLCERNKTYMSEAQRSALNALLFRTGDQSKDIVLALATNRPGDLDSAVSDRIDETLEFPLPGEEERFKLLNLYLEKYISKANLKKPGLLQSLFKKEQQKIEIKGITEDLLKEAAAKTQGFSGREIAKLMASVQAAVYGSANCLLDANLFREVIDYKVAEHQQRKKLAGTDAGNKK
;
A
#
# COMPACT_ATOMS: atom_id res chain seq x y z
N MET A 1 -2.95 -35.82 -42.51
CA MET A 1 -1.55 -35.40 -42.77
C MET A 1 -0.99 -34.73 -41.53
N ALA A 2 -0.75 -35.56 -40.53
CA ALA A 2 -0.03 -35.28 -39.31
C ALA A 2 1.33 -35.98 -39.42
N GLN A 3 2.34 -35.50 -38.71
CA GLN A 3 3.77 -35.87 -38.81
C GLN A 3 4.51 -35.25 -40.01
N LYS A 4 5.01 -34.01 -39.87
CA LYS A 4 6.27 -33.49 -40.48
C LYS A 4 6.57 -32.00 -40.23
N LEU A 5 6.06 -31.39 -39.14
CA LEU A 5 6.38 -29.99 -38.78
C LEU A 5 6.72 -29.85 -37.29
N ALA A 6 7.62 -30.71 -36.79
CA ALA A 6 8.07 -30.70 -35.39
C ALA A 6 9.60 -30.72 -35.22
N ILE A 7 10.37 -30.35 -36.25
CA ILE A 7 11.83 -30.25 -36.17
C ILE A 7 12.23 -28.96 -36.88
N GLY A 8 12.19 -27.84 -36.16
CA GLY A 8 12.54 -26.54 -36.73
C GLY A 8 12.50 -25.35 -35.77
N VAL A 9 12.53 -25.56 -34.46
CA VAL A 9 12.53 -24.45 -33.47
C VAL A 9 13.51 -24.67 -32.29
N ILE A 10 14.31 -25.75 -32.28
CA ILE A 10 15.22 -26.04 -31.15
C ILE A 10 16.66 -25.50 -31.36
N SER A 11 17.00 -24.94 -32.52
CA SER A 11 18.37 -24.48 -32.83
C SER A 11 18.59 -22.96 -32.75
N ALA A 12 17.79 -22.22 -31.96
CA ALA A 12 17.95 -20.76 -31.77
C ALA A 12 17.86 -20.30 -30.30
N LEU A 13 18.27 -21.16 -29.35
CA LEU A 13 18.28 -20.84 -27.90
C LEU A 13 19.59 -21.28 -27.21
N ALA A 14 20.69 -21.36 -27.96
CA ALA A 14 22.02 -21.75 -27.45
C ALA A 14 23.10 -20.66 -27.62
N ALA A 15 22.71 -19.39 -27.70
CA ALA A 15 23.66 -18.27 -27.77
C ALA A 15 23.11 -17.02 -27.05
N SER A 16 23.05 -17.06 -25.72
CA SER A 16 23.08 -15.88 -24.83
C SER A 16 22.92 -16.31 -23.37
N ALA A 17 23.98 -16.89 -22.81
CA ALA A 17 24.10 -17.07 -21.36
C ALA A 17 25.58 -17.14 -20.96
N SER A 18 26.27 -15.99 -21.00
CA SER A 18 27.53 -15.79 -20.28
C SER A 18 27.42 -14.52 -19.46
N LEU A 19 27.01 -14.65 -18.21
CA LEU A 19 27.23 -13.64 -17.19
C LEU A 19 27.97 -14.30 -16.03
N ALA A 20 29.18 -13.79 -15.81
CA ALA A 20 30.11 -14.17 -14.76
C ALA A 20 29.56 -13.79 -13.37
N PRO A 21 30.00 -14.48 -12.30
CA PRO A 21 29.58 -14.21 -10.93
C PRO A 21 30.47 -13.15 -10.28
N SER A 22 29.89 -12.27 -9.46
CA SER A 22 30.64 -11.49 -8.46
C SER A 22 30.15 -11.86 -7.05
N LYS A 23 31.10 -12.26 -6.20
CA LYS A 23 30.92 -12.41 -4.75
C LYS A 23 31.43 -11.16 -4.05
N PHE A 24 30.75 -10.89 -2.94
CA PHE A 24 30.98 -9.94 -1.86
C PHE A 24 32.42 -9.78 -1.35
N ALA A 25 32.74 -8.55 -0.94
CA ALA A 25 33.44 -8.21 0.31
C ALA A 25 32.61 -7.07 0.94
N ALA A 26 31.95 -7.27 2.09
CA ALA A 26 32.47 -7.20 3.45
C ALA A 26 32.89 -5.76 3.83
N ALA A 27 32.06 -5.13 4.65
CA ALA A 27 32.46 -3.99 5.48
C ALA A 27 32.00 -4.30 6.90
N ASP A 28 33.00 -4.49 7.77
CA ASP A 28 32.91 -4.48 9.21
C ASP A 28 32.31 -3.17 9.73
N GLY A 29 31.64 -3.25 10.87
CA GLY A 29 31.34 -2.08 11.69
C GLY A 29 32.62 -1.46 12.29
N PRO A 30 32.50 -0.33 13.01
CA PRO A 30 31.71 -0.35 14.24
C PRO A 30 30.74 0.82 14.40
N PHE A 31 29.72 0.55 15.22
CA PHE A 31 28.85 1.54 15.85
C PHE A 31 29.67 2.51 16.71
N THR A 32 29.40 3.80 16.60
CA THR A 32 29.46 4.75 17.72
C THR A 32 28.37 5.82 17.58
N PHE A 33 27.88 6.23 18.74
CA PHE A 33 26.64 6.95 19.01
C PHE A 33 26.56 8.36 18.40
N SER A 34 25.36 8.74 17.95
CA SER A 34 24.98 10.14 17.77
C SER A 34 24.98 10.84 19.13
N GLY A 35 26.03 11.61 19.40
CA GLY A 35 26.01 12.63 20.43
C GLY A 35 25.01 13.71 20.06
N PHE A 36 23.91 13.78 20.80
CA PHE A 36 23.17 15.03 20.96
C PHE A 36 24.07 15.99 21.72
N SER A 37 24.54 17.05 21.07
CA SER A 37 25.00 18.26 21.75
C SER A 37 24.63 19.46 20.88
N THR A 38 23.59 20.19 21.27
CA THR A 38 23.68 21.52 21.89
C THR A 38 24.44 22.55 21.05
N SER A 39 23.69 23.51 20.53
CA SER A 39 24.17 24.84 20.15
C SER A 39 23.07 25.86 20.45
N PRO A 40 23.43 27.11 20.79
CA PRO A 40 22.87 27.75 21.96
C PRO A 40 21.80 28.79 21.65
N SER A 41 20.99 28.98 22.69
CA SER A 41 20.04 30.06 22.93
C SER A 41 20.67 31.45 22.94
N ALA A 42 19.97 32.41 22.32
CA ALA A 42 19.88 33.81 22.73
C ALA A 42 18.41 34.23 22.53
N SER A 43 17.55 34.20 23.55
CA SER A 43 17.33 35.16 24.65
C SER A 43 16.72 36.50 24.20
N ILE A 44 15.39 36.60 24.32
CA ILE A 44 14.64 37.84 24.65
C ILE A 44 13.57 37.44 25.69
N PRO A 45 13.33 38.23 26.77
CA PRO A 45 12.83 37.70 28.04
C PRO A 45 11.31 37.68 28.22
N GLN A 46 10.89 36.78 29.11
CA GLN A 46 9.58 36.64 29.75
C GLN A 46 9.26 37.76 30.75
N GLN A 47 7.96 37.99 30.99
CA GLN A 47 7.32 37.95 32.33
C GLN A 47 5.84 37.56 32.13
N GLN A 48 5.43 36.35 32.55
CA GLN A 48 4.68 36.01 33.79
C GLN A 48 3.28 36.63 33.86
N GLY A 49 2.16 35.96 34.14
CA GLY A 49 1.83 34.58 34.51
C GLY A 49 0.35 34.51 34.96
N SER A 50 -0.24 33.31 34.86
CA SER A 50 -1.39 32.73 35.61
C SER A 50 -2.82 33.33 35.55
N SER A 51 -3.68 32.70 34.71
CA SER A 51 -4.77 31.73 35.05
C SER A 51 -6.01 32.18 35.92
N PRO A 52 -7.17 31.47 35.90
CA PRO A 52 -8.56 31.98 35.71
C PRO A 52 -9.43 31.77 37.00
N PRO A 53 -10.80 31.64 37.08
CA PRO A 53 -11.90 31.53 36.08
C PRO A 53 -13.29 32.17 36.45
N ALA A 54 -14.30 31.92 35.58
CA ALA A 54 -15.74 31.67 35.83
C ALA A 54 -16.77 32.76 36.29
N SER A 55 -17.79 32.91 35.43
CA SER A 55 -19.25 33.03 35.65
C SER A 55 -19.91 34.16 36.46
N GLU A 56 -21.03 34.62 35.87
CA GLU A 56 -22.24 35.22 36.46
C GLU A 56 -22.44 36.75 36.49
N SER A 57 -23.45 37.15 35.70
CA SER A 57 -24.53 38.08 36.03
C SER A 57 -24.25 39.58 36.21
N GLY A 58 -24.98 40.36 35.41
CA GLY A 58 -25.69 41.52 35.94
C GLY A 58 -25.04 42.89 35.71
N LYS A 59 -25.86 43.76 35.13
CA LYS A 59 -25.83 45.24 35.11
C LYS A 59 -25.12 45.91 33.93
N GLU A 60 -25.99 46.54 33.13
CA GLU A 60 -25.73 47.68 32.26
C GLU A 60 -24.92 48.78 32.96
N PRO A 61 -24.19 49.56 32.14
CA PRO A 61 -24.29 51.01 32.26
C PRO A 61 -24.45 51.71 30.87
N SER A 62 -25.48 52.57 30.76
CA SER A 62 -25.44 54.02 30.46
C SER A 62 -24.43 54.50 29.38
N VAL A 63 -24.67 55.33 28.36
CA VAL A 63 -25.63 56.38 27.84
C VAL A 63 -25.18 56.58 26.34
N PRO A 64 -25.60 57.54 25.46
CA PRO A 64 -26.79 58.39 25.35
C PRO A 64 -27.50 58.40 23.97
N GLY A 65 -28.78 58.79 24.03
CA GLY A 65 -29.36 59.80 23.14
C GLY A 65 -29.72 59.35 21.72
N GLU A 66 -31.02 59.19 21.47
CA GLU A 66 -31.63 59.73 20.26
C GLU A 66 -33.13 59.92 20.45
N GLU A 67 -33.59 61.04 19.94
CA GLU A 67 -34.91 61.64 20.09
C GLU A 67 -36.00 60.75 19.46
N SER A 68 -37.14 60.64 20.13
CA SER A 68 -38.39 60.28 19.45
C SER A 68 -39.54 61.10 20.02
N ASP A 69 -39.98 62.06 19.20
CA ASP A 69 -41.24 62.79 19.31
C ASP A 69 -42.41 61.82 19.57
N ALA A 70 -43.01 61.94 20.75
CA ALA A 70 -44.35 61.43 21.01
C ALA A 70 -45.29 62.64 21.12
N PRO A 71 -46.47 62.63 20.46
CA PRO A 71 -47.37 63.77 20.51
C PRO A 71 -47.88 64.00 21.94
N PRO A 72 -48.18 65.26 22.31
CA PRO A 72 -48.49 65.61 23.69
C PRO A 72 -49.78 64.91 24.11
N ARG A 73 -49.74 64.21 25.25
CA ARG A 73 -50.95 63.75 25.92
C ARG A 73 -51.73 64.97 26.37
N ILE A 74 -52.81 65.29 25.67
CA ILE A 74 -53.77 66.30 26.07
C ILE A 74 -54.29 65.90 27.46
N ARG A 75 -53.93 66.68 28.49
CA ARG A 75 -54.55 66.57 29.81
C ARG A 75 -56.02 66.96 29.65
N ASN A 76 -56.91 65.99 29.84
CA ASN A 76 -58.34 66.23 29.89
C ASN A 76 -58.64 67.03 31.17
N ASN A 77 -58.70 68.35 31.05
CA ASN A 77 -59.09 69.29 32.10
C ASN A 77 -60.62 69.46 32.14
N ASN A 78 -61.37 68.37 32.04
CA ASN A 78 -62.75 68.38 32.51
C ASN A 78 -62.75 67.97 33.98
N PRO A 79 -63.47 68.69 34.87
CA PRO A 79 -63.62 68.25 36.24
C PRO A 79 -64.18 66.83 36.21
N ARG A 80 -63.55 65.93 36.95
CA ARG A 80 -64.09 64.62 37.29
C ARG A 80 -65.38 64.83 38.08
N THR A 81 -66.47 65.12 37.39
CA THR A 81 -67.77 64.66 37.87
C THR A 81 -67.74 63.14 37.77
N THR A 82 -68.44 62.51 38.69
CA THR A 82 -68.51 61.08 38.91
C THR A 82 -68.65 60.27 37.62
N SER A 83 -68.17 59.03 37.64
CA SER A 83 -68.02 58.08 36.53
C SER A 83 -69.31 57.61 35.83
N ALA A 84 -70.34 58.42 35.83
CA ALA A 84 -71.47 58.37 34.91
C ALA A 84 -71.93 59.82 34.76
N GLY A 85 -71.92 60.37 33.54
CA GLY A 85 -72.46 61.70 33.21
C GLY A 85 -73.98 61.73 33.36
N PHE A 86 -74.45 61.45 34.57
CA PHE A 86 -75.83 61.22 34.93
C PHE A 86 -76.28 62.43 35.74
N ASP A 87 -77.04 63.30 35.09
CA ASP A 87 -77.56 64.52 35.68
C ASP A 87 -78.98 64.25 36.22
N PRO A 88 -79.15 63.99 37.54
CA PRO A 88 -80.41 63.53 38.11
C PRO A 88 -81.53 64.58 37.96
N GLU A 89 -81.19 65.88 37.95
CA GLU A 89 -82.17 66.95 37.72
C GLU A 89 -82.70 66.98 36.28
N ALA A 90 -81.87 66.62 35.29
CA ALA A 90 -82.29 66.53 33.90
C ALA A 90 -83.28 65.36 33.73
N LEU A 91 -83.05 64.26 34.46
CA LEU A 91 -83.92 63.09 34.46
C LEU A 91 -85.26 63.37 35.15
N GLU A 92 -85.25 64.12 36.26
CA GLU A 92 -86.48 64.54 36.93
C GLU A 92 -87.31 65.52 36.08
N ARG A 93 -86.64 66.48 35.41
CA ARG A 93 -87.27 67.36 34.41
C ARG A 93 -87.83 66.58 33.23
N GLY A 94 -87.08 65.59 32.72
CA GLY A 94 -87.52 64.68 31.66
C GLY A 94 -88.72 63.83 32.06
N ALA A 95 -88.72 63.28 33.27
CA ALA A 95 -89.82 62.48 33.81
C ALA A 95 -91.10 63.30 33.98
N LYS A 96 -90.98 64.57 34.42
CA LYS A 96 -92.10 65.51 34.51
C LYS A 96 -92.66 65.87 33.13
N ALA A 97 -91.79 66.10 32.14
CA ALA A 97 -92.18 66.35 30.75
C ALA A 97 -92.87 65.14 30.11
N LEU A 98 -92.37 63.92 30.33
CA LEU A 98 -92.96 62.67 29.85
C LEU A 98 -94.35 62.41 30.45
N LYS A 99 -94.55 62.70 31.74
CA LYS A 99 -95.89 62.63 32.37
C LYS A 99 -96.89 63.62 31.75
N GLY A 100 -96.44 64.83 31.39
CA GLY A 100 -97.26 65.82 30.69
C GLY A 100 -97.63 65.39 29.26
N ILE A 101 -96.67 64.79 28.53
CA ILE A 101 -96.88 64.29 27.16
C ILE A 101 -97.82 63.07 27.15
N ASN A 102 -97.73 62.17 28.14
CA ASN A 102 -98.56 60.97 28.24
C ASN A 102 -100.06 61.28 28.43
N ASN A 103 -100.40 62.40 29.07
CA ASN A 103 -101.78 62.83 29.28
C ASN A 103 -102.38 63.57 28.07
N SER A 104 -101.61 63.79 27.00
CA SER A 104 -102.08 64.46 25.78
C SER A 104 -102.70 63.47 24.78
N ALA A 105 -103.66 63.94 23.97
CA ALA A 105 -104.32 63.12 22.96
C ALA A 105 -103.39 62.57 21.85
N HIS A 106 -102.14 63.05 21.76
CA HIS A 106 -101.17 62.70 20.71
C HIS A 106 -99.96 61.90 21.21
N ALA A 107 -99.96 61.45 22.47
CA ALA A 107 -98.85 60.75 23.12
C ALA A 107 -98.29 59.57 22.29
N LYS A 108 -99.17 58.78 21.66
CA LYS A 108 -98.77 57.62 20.84
C LYS A 108 -97.93 58.00 19.62
N LYS A 109 -98.31 59.07 18.90
CA LYS A 109 -97.56 59.55 17.72
C LYS A 109 -96.19 60.12 18.11
N VAL A 110 -96.12 60.81 19.24
CA VAL A 110 -94.85 61.33 19.78
C VAL A 110 -93.92 60.18 20.17
N PHE A 111 -94.44 59.14 20.82
CA PHE A 111 -93.64 57.96 21.17
C PHE A 111 -93.11 57.20 19.95
N GLU A 112 -93.94 57.03 18.91
CA GLU A 112 -93.49 56.45 17.63
C GLU A 112 -92.38 57.28 16.99
N SER A 113 -92.51 58.62 16.98
CA SER A 113 -91.45 59.50 16.44
C SER A 113 -90.14 59.46 17.23
N ILE A 114 -90.22 59.32 18.56
CA ILE A 114 -89.04 59.15 19.42
C ILE A 114 -88.40 57.79 19.16
N LYS A 115 -89.21 56.74 19.01
CA LYS A 115 -88.73 55.38 18.72
C LYS A 115 -88.00 55.33 17.37
N THR A 116 -88.58 55.89 16.31
CA THR A 116 -87.93 55.94 14.99
C THR A 116 -86.66 56.80 15.01
N GLN A 117 -86.65 57.91 15.75
CA GLN A 117 -85.45 58.74 15.92
C GLN A 117 -84.32 58.01 16.68
N GLU A 118 -84.66 57.22 17.71
CA GLU A 118 -83.71 56.36 18.44
C GLU A 118 -83.15 55.25 17.56
N GLU A 119 -84.01 54.56 16.81
CA GLU A 119 -83.59 53.52 15.85
C GLU A 119 -82.66 54.09 14.77
N THR A 120 -82.97 55.28 14.24
CA THR A 120 -82.12 55.97 13.25
C THR A 120 -80.78 56.34 13.87
N ARG A 121 -80.79 56.85 15.11
CA ARG A 121 -79.57 57.21 15.84
C ARG A 121 -78.70 55.99 16.14
N GLN A 122 -79.30 54.87 16.52
CA GLN A 122 -78.58 53.60 16.72
C GLN A 122 -77.99 53.10 15.40
N ALA A 123 -78.75 53.16 14.30
CA ALA A 123 -78.26 52.81 12.98
C ALA A 123 -77.06 53.67 12.56
N GLU A 124 -77.13 54.99 12.75
CA GLU A 124 -76.01 55.91 12.47
C GLU A 124 -74.77 55.59 13.31
N PHE A 125 -74.92 55.25 14.60
CA PHE A 125 -73.79 54.85 15.44
C PHE A 125 -73.17 53.54 14.97
N THR A 126 -73.99 52.56 14.58
CA THR A 126 -73.48 51.28 14.05
C THR A 126 -72.77 51.47 12.71
N ALA A 127 -73.29 52.33 11.82
CA ALA A 127 -72.66 52.66 10.56
C ALA A 127 -71.29 53.32 10.79
N LYS A 128 -71.21 54.33 11.66
CA LYS A 128 -69.93 54.97 12.04
C LYS A 128 -68.94 54.00 12.66
N ALA A 129 -69.42 53.06 13.49
CA ALA A 129 -68.57 52.02 14.09
C ALA A 129 -68.02 51.05 13.03
N GLN A 130 -68.81 50.72 12.00
CA GLN A 130 -68.37 49.90 10.87
C GLN A 130 -67.37 50.63 9.98
N GLU A 131 -67.60 51.92 9.68
CA GLU A 131 -66.66 52.76 8.93
C GLU A 131 -65.30 52.85 9.63
N PHE A 132 -65.29 53.05 10.95
CA PHE A 132 -64.05 53.11 11.72
C PHE A 132 -63.30 51.77 11.72
N LYS A 133 -64.01 50.64 11.82
CA LYS A 133 -63.41 49.30 11.69
C LYS A 133 -62.83 49.06 10.30
N ALA A 134 -63.54 49.48 9.25
CA ALA A 134 -63.05 49.39 7.88
C ALA A 134 -61.77 50.21 7.70
N MET A 135 -61.75 51.45 8.22
CA MET A 135 -60.57 52.32 8.18
C MET A 135 -59.37 51.71 8.94
N GLN A 136 -59.60 51.11 10.11
CA GLN A 136 -58.55 50.39 10.85
C GLN A 136 -58.00 49.21 10.06
N SER A 137 -58.87 48.40 9.46
CA SER A 137 -58.44 47.24 8.66
C SER A 137 -57.62 47.65 7.42
N GLN A 138 -57.98 48.77 6.78
CA GLN A 138 -57.20 49.33 5.67
C GLN A 138 -55.83 49.81 6.14
N ALA A 139 -55.76 50.53 7.27
CA ALA A 139 -54.51 50.99 7.83
C ALA A 139 -53.59 49.83 8.25
N GLU A 140 -54.13 48.73 8.78
CA GLU A 140 -53.38 47.52 9.10
C GLU A 140 -52.83 46.84 7.83
N ALA A 141 -53.66 46.73 6.79
CA ALA A 141 -53.25 46.17 5.51
C ALA A 141 -52.13 46.99 4.85
N GLU A 142 -52.20 48.32 4.91
CA GLU A 142 -51.14 49.21 4.41
C GLU A 142 -49.83 49.05 5.19
N ARG A 143 -49.91 48.97 6.54
CA ARG A 143 -48.71 48.72 7.37
C ARG A 143 -48.03 47.40 7.01
N GLN A 144 -48.81 46.33 6.81
CA GLN A 144 -48.26 45.04 6.40
C GLN A 144 -47.58 45.10 5.03
N ARG A 145 -48.16 45.84 4.07
CA ARG A 145 -47.54 46.04 2.75
C ARG A 145 -46.20 46.76 2.85
N VAL A 146 -46.12 47.84 3.64
CA VAL A 146 -44.87 48.60 3.83
C VAL A 146 -43.79 47.72 4.45
N ILE A 147 -44.11 46.97 5.51
CA ILE A 147 -43.16 46.04 6.16
C ILE A 147 -42.66 44.98 5.16
N TYR A 148 -43.55 44.43 4.34
CA TYR A 148 -43.19 43.43 3.34
C TYR A 148 -42.27 44.02 2.25
N GLU A 149 -42.55 45.24 1.79
CA GLU A 149 -41.69 45.94 0.82
C GLU A 149 -40.30 46.24 1.37
N GLU A 150 -40.20 46.66 2.63
CA GLU A 150 -38.91 46.89 3.31
C GLU A 150 -38.11 45.59 3.44
N GLN A 151 -38.74 44.50 3.88
CA GLN A 151 -38.09 43.20 3.96
C GLN A 151 -37.59 42.72 2.60
N LYS A 152 -38.39 42.91 1.54
CA LYS A 152 -37.99 42.58 0.18
C LYS A 152 -36.78 43.37 -0.28
N LYS A 153 -36.73 44.68 -0.01
CA LYS A 153 -35.58 45.54 -0.33
C LYS A 153 -34.33 45.12 0.43
N LEU A 154 -34.45 44.82 1.73
CA LEU A 154 -33.35 44.39 2.57
C LEU A 154 -32.78 43.04 2.10
N ALA A 155 -33.66 42.08 1.78
CA ALA A 155 -33.25 40.79 1.22
C ALA A 155 -32.52 40.93 -0.13
N GLN A 156 -33.01 41.82 -1.01
CA GLN A 156 -32.34 42.11 -2.29
C GLN A 156 -30.96 42.71 -2.09
N HIS A 157 -30.82 43.67 -1.16
CA HIS A 157 -29.53 44.27 -0.85
C HIS A 157 -28.54 43.24 -0.30
N GLN A 158 -28.98 42.40 0.65
CA GLN A 158 -28.15 41.31 1.19
C GLN A 158 -27.72 40.30 0.11
N ALA A 159 -28.63 39.95 -0.82
CA ALA A 159 -28.30 39.06 -1.92
C ALA A 159 -27.26 39.69 -2.86
N GLN A 160 -27.36 40.99 -3.15
CA GLN A 160 -26.36 41.71 -3.94
C GLN A 160 -25.00 41.74 -3.23
N THR A 161 -24.94 42.09 -1.95
CA THR A 161 -23.68 42.09 -1.18
C THR A 161 -23.03 40.70 -1.16
N LYS A 162 -23.83 39.65 -0.90
CA LYS A 162 -23.33 38.25 -0.93
C LYS A 162 -22.78 37.87 -2.31
N SER A 163 -23.45 38.28 -3.38
CA SER A 163 -22.99 38.00 -4.75
C SER A 163 -21.67 38.71 -5.07
N GLN A 164 -21.47 39.93 -4.57
CA GLN A 164 -20.22 40.69 -4.75
C GLN A 164 -19.07 40.04 -3.96
N MET A 165 -19.33 39.65 -2.71
CA MET A 165 -18.34 38.95 -1.88
C MET A 165 -17.92 37.62 -2.52
N ALA A 166 -18.86 36.82 -3.00
CA ALA A 166 -18.57 35.55 -3.68
C ALA A 166 -17.71 35.74 -4.94
N ARG A 167 -18.00 36.77 -5.76
CA ARG A 167 -17.18 37.09 -6.94
C ARG A 167 -15.75 37.50 -6.55
N TYR A 168 -15.61 38.28 -5.48
CA TYR A 168 -14.31 38.70 -4.99
C TYR A 168 -13.49 37.52 -4.44
N GLU A 169 -14.13 36.62 -3.70
CA GLU A 169 -13.51 35.38 -3.20
C GLU A 169 -13.05 34.47 -4.35
N ASP A 170 -13.87 34.29 -5.38
CA ASP A 170 -13.52 33.53 -6.59
C ASP A 170 -12.31 34.16 -7.32
N GLU A 171 -12.27 35.49 -7.44
CA GLU A 171 -11.14 36.18 -8.08
C GLU A 171 -9.84 36.00 -7.27
N LEU A 172 -9.94 36.08 -5.95
CA LEU A 172 -8.81 35.89 -5.05
C LEU A 172 -8.32 34.44 -5.04
N ALA A 173 -9.24 33.47 -5.13
CA ALA A 173 -8.91 32.06 -5.28
C ALA A 173 -8.17 31.78 -6.58
N ARG A 174 -8.60 32.37 -7.70
CA ARG A 174 -7.89 32.27 -8.99
C ARG A 174 -6.47 32.84 -8.91
N LYS A 175 -6.30 33.99 -8.25
CA LYS A 175 -4.96 34.60 -8.05
C LYS A 175 -4.05 33.72 -7.17
N ARG A 176 -4.57 33.14 -6.09
CA ARG A 176 -3.82 32.19 -5.24
C ARG A 176 -3.40 30.95 -6.03
N MET A 177 -4.31 30.38 -6.82
CA MET A 177 -4.03 29.21 -7.66
C MET A 177 -2.96 29.51 -8.72
N GLN A 178 -2.99 30.69 -9.33
CA GLN A 178 -1.97 31.12 -10.28
C GLN A 178 -0.60 31.26 -9.61
N ALA A 179 -0.54 31.92 -8.45
CA ALA A 179 0.70 32.08 -7.69
C ALA A 179 1.28 30.73 -7.22
N GLU A 180 0.44 29.79 -6.77
CA GLU A 180 0.87 28.45 -6.38
C GLU A 180 1.43 27.65 -7.56
N ASN A 181 0.76 27.72 -8.71
CA ASN A 181 1.22 27.06 -9.94
C ASN A 181 2.57 27.62 -10.40
N GLU A 182 2.77 28.94 -10.32
CA GLU A 182 4.04 29.59 -10.64
C GLU A 182 5.15 29.19 -9.66
N ALA A 183 4.87 29.20 -8.35
CA ALA A 183 5.80 28.74 -7.33
C ALA A 183 6.15 27.26 -7.46
N GLN A 184 5.22 26.43 -7.96
CA GLN A 184 5.50 25.03 -8.24
C GLN A 184 6.36 24.84 -9.48
N ARG A 185 6.17 25.66 -10.52
CA ARG A 185 7.04 25.66 -11.71
C ARG A 185 8.47 26.07 -11.35
N THR A 186 8.67 27.09 -10.51
CA THR A 186 10.01 27.50 -10.08
C THR A 186 10.69 26.41 -9.27
N ARG A 187 10.01 25.79 -8.29
CA ARG A 187 10.55 24.64 -7.53
C ARG A 187 10.92 23.46 -8.43
N ASN A 188 10.08 23.15 -9.41
CA ASN A 188 10.37 22.08 -10.37
C ASN A 188 11.59 22.40 -11.24
N GLN A 189 11.74 23.65 -11.69
CA GLN A 189 12.92 24.09 -12.44
C GLN A 189 14.21 24.03 -11.59
N GLU A 190 14.15 24.43 -10.32
CA GLU A 190 15.27 24.31 -9.39
C GLU A 190 15.67 22.87 -9.12
N LEU A 191 14.69 21.97 -8.94
CA LEU A 191 14.95 20.54 -8.77
C LEU A 191 15.63 19.93 -9.99
N VAL A 192 15.21 20.29 -11.20
CA VAL A 192 15.86 19.82 -12.44
C VAL A 192 17.29 20.32 -12.52
N LYS A 193 17.55 21.61 -12.25
CA LYS A 193 18.92 22.16 -12.21
C LYS A 193 19.79 21.45 -11.19
N MET A 194 19.28 21.20 -9.98
CA MET A 194 20.03 20.47 -8.94
C MET A 194 20.32 19.02 -9.37
N GLN A 195 19.39 18.37 -10.07
CA GLN A 195 19.60 17.04 -10.63
C GLN A 195 20.69 17.04 -11.71
N GLU A 196 20.66 18.00 -12.63
CA GLU A 196 21.68 18.18 -13.67
C GLU A 196 23.07 18.42 -13.06
N GLU A 197 23.18 19.32 -12.07
CA GLU A 197 24.43 19.56 -11.35
C GLU A 197 24.95 18.30 -10.64
N SER A 198 24.04 17.53 -10.03
CA SER A 198 24.41 16.26 -9.38
C SER A 198 24.88 15.20 -10.40
N ALA A 199 24.29 15.19 -11.59
CA ALA A 199 24.67 14.29 -12.67
C ALA A 199 26.06 14.64 -13.20
N ILE A 200 26.33 15.93 -13.44
CA ILE A 200 27.65 16.42 -13.85
C ILE A 200 28.71 16.08 -12.81
N ARG A 201 28.42 16.28 -11.51
CA ARG A 201 29.35 15.89 -10.43
C ARG A 201 29.64 14.38 -10.42
N ARG A 202 28.64 13.54 -10.66
CA ARG A 202 28.83 12.08 -10.77
C ARG A 202 29.66 11.70 -11.99
N GLU A 203 29.44 12.35 -13.14
CA GLU A 203 30.22 12.09 -14.34
C GLU A 203 31.69 12.47 -14.16
N VAL A 204 31.98 13.62 -13.53
CA VAL A 204 33.35 14.04 -13.21
C VAL A 204 34.00 13.07 -12.22
N ALA A 205 33.29 12.67 -11.17
CA ALA A 205 33.79 11.68 -10.20
C ALA A 205 34.08 10.33 -10.88
N ARG A 206 33.21 9.88 -11.79
CA ARG A 206 33.41 8.63 -12.53
C ARG A 206 34.67 8.69 -13.39
N ARG A 207 34.88 9.80 -14.12
CA ARG A 207 36.09 9.99 -14.93
C ARG A 207 37.36 9.99 -14.07
N ALA A 208 37.35 10.68 -12.93
CA ALA A 208 38.47 10.68 -11.99
C ALA A 208 38.78 9.25 -11.47
N THR A 209 37.75 8.47 -11.11
CA THR A 209 37.94 7.08 -10.67
C THR A 209 38.44 6.17 -11.79
N GLU A 210 37.99 6.37 -13.03
CA GLU A 210 38.46 5.61 -14.19
C GLU A 210 39.94 5.90 -14.48
N GLU A 211 40.36 7.16 -14.38
CA GLU A 211 41.77 7.57 -14.54
C GLU A 211 42.66 6.97 -13.43
N GLU A 212 42.19 6.95 -12.19
CA GLU A 212 42.90 6.37 -11.06
C GLU A 212 43.08 4.84 -11.21
N ILE A 213 42.03 4.14 -11.62
CA ILE A 213 42.09 2.69 -11.91
C ILE A 213 43.07 2.41 -13.06
N GLN A 214 43.06 3.24 -14.11
CA GLN A 214 44.00 3.09 -15.22
C GLN A 214 45.45 3.36 -14.79
N ALA A 215 45.68 4.32 -13.89
CA ALA A 215 47.00 4.58 -13.32
C ALA A 215 47.50 3.39 -12.49
N GLN A 216 46.63 2.84 -11.62
CA GLN A 216 46.94 1.62 -10.85
C GLN A 216 47.24 0.43 -11.76
N ARG A 217 46.45 0.22 -12.82
CA ARG A 217 46.72 -0.85 -13.81
C ARG A 217 48.09 -0.68 -14.46
N ARG A 218 48.42 0.53 -14.92
CA ARG A 218 49.75 0.82 -15.50
C ARG A 218 50.90 0.57 -14.52
N GLN A 219 50.70 0.84 -13.23
CA GLN A 219 51.70 0.53 -12.19
C GLN A 219 51.85 -0.99 -12.02
N THR A 220 50.74 -1.72 -11.86
CA THR A 220 50.79 -3.18 -11.72
C THR A 220 51.37 -3.89 -12.94
N GLU A 221 51.14 -3.37 -14.16
CA GLU A 221 51.73 -3.90 -15.39
C GLU A 221 53.24 -3.66 -15.45
N ARG A 222 53.72 -2.51 -14.96
CA ARG A 222 55.16 -2.21 -14.86
C ARG A 222 55.85 -3.14 -13.86
N GLU A 223 55.27 -3.33 -12.68
CA GLU A 223 55.80 -4.23 -11.66
C GLU A 223 55.84 -5.68 -12.16
N LYS A 224 54.78 -6.14 -12.84
CA LYS A 224 54.76 -7.47 -13.47
C LYS A 224 55.84 -7.62 -14.54
N ALA A 225 56.01 -6.61 -15.40
CA ALA A 225 57.05 -6.64 -16.42
C ALA A 225 58.47 -6.68 -15.82
N GLU A 226 58.70 -6.04 -14.67
CA GLU A 226 59.96 -6.14 -13.94
C GLU A 226 60.19 -7.54 -13.35
N ILE A 227 59.19 -8.10 -12.68
CA ILE A 227 59.25 -9.48 -12.16
C ILE A 227 59.44 -10.49 -13.30
N GLU A 228 58.77 -10.30 -14.43
CA GLU A 228 58.95 -11.15 -15.62
C GLU A 228 60.38 -11.04 -16.16
N ARG A 229 60.97 -9.85 -16.19
CA ARG A 229 62.38 -9.69 -16.60
C ARG A 229 63.35 -10.37 -15.63
N GLU A 230 63.11 -10.30 -14.33
CA GLU A 230 63.92 -10.97 -13.32
C GLU A 230 63.79 -12.49 -13.42
N THR A 231 62.57 -13.00 -13.56
CA THR A 231 62.33 -14.45 -13.74
C THR A 231 62.92 -14.97 -15.04
N ILE A 232 62.83 -14.21 -16.15
CA ILE A 232 63.50 -14.55 -17.42
C ILE A 232 65.02 -14.57 -17.24
N ARG A 233 65.62 -13.62 -16.50
CA ARG A 233 67.06 -13.64 -16.21
C ARG A 233 67.48 -14.86 -15.39
N VAL A 234 66.77 -15.17 -14.31
CA VAL A 234 67.07 -16.32 -13.45
C VAL A 234 66.87 -17.63 -14.21
N LYS A 235 65.80 -17.74 -14.99
CA LYS A 235 65.53 -18.90 -15.83
C LYS A 235 66.57 -19.07 -16.94
N ALA A 236 66.98 -17.99 -17.60
CA ALA A 236 68.01 -18.03 -18.63
C ALA A 236 69.39 -18.43 -18.06
N MET A 237 69.75 -17.97 -16.86
CA MET A 237 70.97 -18.41 -16.18
C MET A 237 70.91 -19.90 -15.78
N ALA A 238 69.80 -20.34 -15.18
CA ALA A 238 69.60 -21.73 -14.81
C ALA A 238 69.56 -22.67 -16.03
N GLU A 239 68.97 -22.22 -17.14
CA GLU A 239 68.90 -22.97 -18.39
C GLU A 239 70.25 -22.95 -19.13
N ALA A 240 71.05 -21.87 -19.04
CA ALA A 240 72.42 -21.86 -19.54
C ALA A 240 73.33 -22.82 -18.75
N GLU A 241 73.19 -22.87 -17.43
CA GLU A 241 73.89 -23.85 -16.57
C GLU A 241 73.42 -25.29 -16.83
N GLY A 242 72.13 -25.48 -17.08
CA GLY A 242 71.53 -26.76 -17.47
C GLY A 242 72.06 -27.25 -18.82
N ARG A 243 72.04 -26.39 -19.84
CA ARG A 243 72.56 -26.71 -21.19
C ARG A 243 74.08 -26.93 -21.20
N ALA A 244 74.85 -26.26 -20.35
CA ALA A 244 76.28 -26.52 -20.19
C ALA A 244 76.60 -27.87 -19.51
N ARG A 245 75.67 -28.40 -18.71
CA ARG A 245 75.78 -29.73 -18.09
C ARG A 245 75.23 -30.84 -19.00
N GLU A 246 74.18 -30.55 -19.76
CA GLU A 246 73.63 -31.47 -20.78
C GLU A 246 74.53 -31.59 -22.00
N SER A 247 75.22 -30.53 -22.45
CA SER A 247 76.16 -30.62 -23.58
C SER A 247 77.33 -31.57 -23.30
N LYS A 248 77.79 -31.64 -22.05
CA LYS A 248 78.81 -32.62 -21.60
C LYS A 248 78.31 -34.07 -21.56
N LEU A 249 77.01 -34.29 -21.41
CA LEU A 249 76.41 -35.63 -21.29
C LEU A 249 75.74 -36.11 -22.59
N SER A 250 75.42 -35.20 -23.52
CA SER A 250 74.70 -35.48 -24.77
C SER A 250 75.61 -35.69 -25.98
N GLU A 251 76.91 -35.38 -25.88
CA GLU A 251 77.90 -35.63 -26.93
C GLU A 251 78.05 -37.13 -27.26
N ASP A 252 77.92 -38.00 -26.25
CA ASP A 252 78.07 -39.46 -26.42
C ASP A 252 76.79 -40.18 -26.93
N VAL A 253 75.61 -39.57 -26.77
CA VAL A 253 74.32 -40.22 -27.10
C VAL A 253 73.75 -39.73 -28.44
N ASN A 254 74.01 -38.48 -28.83
CA ASN A 254 73.45 -37.89 -30.04
C ASN A 254 74.12 -38.39 -31.34
N ARG A 255 75.34 -38.93 -31.26
CA ARG A 255 76.03 -39.52 -32.42
C ARG A 255 75.37 -40.81 -32.92
N ARG A 256 74.57 -41.49 -32.08
CA ARG A 256 73.91 -42.77 -32.42
C ARG A 256 72.48 -42.61 -32.94
N MET A 257 71.71 -41.63 -32.46
CA MET A 257 70.30 -41.45 -32.89
C MET A 257 70.12 -40.60 -34.16
N LEU A 258 71.14 -39.87 -34.61
CA LEU A 258 71.07 -39.04 -35.82
C LEU A 258 71.09 -39.86 -37.13
N VAL A 259 71.52 -41.12 -37.10
CA VAL A 259 71.53 -42.00 -38.28
C VAL A 259 70.15 -42.61 -38.55
N ASP A 260 69.34 -42.85 -37.50
CA ASP A 260 68.09 -43.62 -37.64
C ASP A 260 66.84 -42.77 -37.93
N ARG A 261 66.83 -41.47 -37.59
CA ARG A 261 65.69 -40.57 -37.83
C ARG A 261 65.70 -39.86 -39.19
N ALA A 262 66.84 -39.82 -39.88
CA ALA A 262 66.97 -39.10 -41.15
C ALA A 262 66.18 -39.74 -42.32
N ASN A 263 65.80 -41.01 -42.21
CA ASN A 263 65.23 -41.78 -43.32
C ASN A 263 63.70 -41.98 -43.27
N ALA A 264 62.96 -41.54 -42.25
CA ALA A 264 61.57 -41.97 -42.05
C ALA A 264 60.46 -40.88 -42.02
N GLU A 265 60.78 -39.57 -41.98
CA GLU A 265 59.76 -38.53 -41.72
C GLU A 265 59.55 -37.48 -42.81
N ARG A 266 60.16 -37.63 -44.01
CA ARG A 266 60.02 -36.63 -45.10
C ARG A 266 58.81 -36.77 -46.03
N GLU A 267 58.00 -37.82 -45.94
CA GLU A 267 56.93 -38.07 -46.95
C GLU A 267 55.48 -37.88 -46.46
N LYS A 268 55.23 -37.66 -45.16
CA LYS A 268 53.84 -37.64 -44.62
C LYS A 268 53.19 -36.26 -44.49
N TRP A 269 53.93 -35.17 -44.60
CA TRP A 269 53.40 -33.82 -44.31
C TRP A 269 53.06 -32.96 -45.52
N VAL A 270 53.38 -33.41 -46.75
CA VAL A 270 53.16 -32.62 -47.97
C VAL A 270 51.83 -32.94 -48.67
N SER A 271 51.21 -34.10 -48.40
CA SER A 271 49.94 -34.50 -49.04
C SER A 271 48.67 -34.04 -48.30
N ALA A 272 48.78 -33.51 -47.07
CA ALA A 272 47.62 -33.17 -46.24
C ALA A 272 47.15 -31.71 -46.36
N ILE A 273 47.90 -30.82 -47.03
CA ILE A 273 47.66 -29.37 -46.99
C ILE A 273 46.96 -28.83 -48.27
N ASN A 274 46.93 -29.58 -49.38
CA ASN A 274 46.43 -29.07 -50.67
C ASN A 274 44.99 -29.46 -51.06
N THR A 275 44.21 -30.10 -50.17
CA THR A 275 42.84 -30.53 -50.52
C THR A 275 41.72 -29.85 -49.73
N THR A 276 42.04 -28.84 -48.90
CA THR A 276 41.05 -28.24 -47.98
C THR A 276 40.80 -26.74 -48.16
N PHE A 277 41.41 -26.08 -49.15
CA PHE A 277 41.29 -24.63 -49.33
C PHE A 277 40.60 -24.13 -50.63
N ASP A 278 40.26 -25.00 -51.59
CA ASP A 278 39.76 -24.59 -52.91
C ASP A 278 38.22 -24.52 -53.08
N HIS A 279 37.42 -24.64 -52.02
CA HIS A 279 35.95 -24.57 -52.12
C HIS A 279 35.26 -23.41 -51.41
N ILE A 280 36.00 -22.51 -50.75
CA ILE A 280 35.41 -21.39 -50.00
C ILE A 280 35.71 -20.01 -50.63
N GLY A 281 36.71 -19.89 -51.50
CA GLY A 281 37.14 -18.59 -52.05
C GLY A 281 36.35 -18.03 -53.24
N GLY A 282 35.65 -18.86 -54.02
CA GLY A 282 35.08 -18.46 -55.32
C GLY A 282 33.72 -17.74 -55.29
N GLY A 283 32.89 -18.00 -54.28
CA GLY A 283 31.53 -17.45 -54.19
C GLY A 283 31.44 -16.03 -53.66
N LEU A 284 32.43 -15.57 -52.90
CA LEU A 284 32.42 -14.24 -52.26
C LEU A 284 32.91 -13.14 -53.20
N ARG A 285 33.88 -13.44 -54.09
CA ARG A 285 34.39 -12.46 -55.06
C ARG A 285 33.40 -12.14 -56.17
N THR A 286 32.52 -13.08 -56.52
CA THR A 286 31.48 -12.88 -57.57
C THR A 286 30.28 -12.06 -57.08
N ILE A 287 30.03 -11.98 -55.78
CA ILE A 287 29.00 -11.12 -55.17
C ILE A 287 29.49 -9.67 -55.01
N LEU A 288 30.81 -9.48 -54.90
CA LEU A 288 31.43 -8.16 -54.74
C LEU A 288 31.67 -7.42 -56.06
N THR A 289 31.74 -8.10 -57.21
CA THR A 289 32.03 -7.48 -58.52
C THR A 289 30.79 -7.18 -59.37
N ASP A 290 29.63 -7.77 -59.06
CA ASP A 290 28.41 -7.64 -59.87
C ASP A 290 27.41 -6.69 -59.18
N GLN A 291 27.28 -5.46 -59.69
CA GLN A 291 26.48 -4.39 -59.08
C GLN A 291 25.02 -4.78 -58.87
N ASN A 292 24.44 -5.57 -59.78
CA ASN A 292 23.04 -6.01 -59.67
C ASN A 292 22.86 -7.04 -58.54
N LYS A 293 23.83 -7.95 -58.35
CA LYS A 293 23.77 -8.95 -57.27
C LYS A 293 24.07 -8.35 -55.91
N LEU A 294 24.93 -7.32 -55.86
CA LEU A 294 25.21 -6.58 -54.64
C LEU A 294 23.98 -5.80 -54.17
N ILE A 295 23.24 -5.14 -55.07
CA ILE A 295 21.99 -4.45 -54.73
C ILE A 295 20.94 -5.42 -54.19
N VAL A 296 20.79 -6.60 -54.81
CA VAL A 296 19.86 -7.63 -54.33
C VAL A 296 20.30 -8.19 -52.97
N ALA A 297 21.60 -8.38 -52.75
CA ALA A 297 22.13 -8.84 -51.47
C ALA A 297 21.91 -7.81 -50.36
N VAL A 298 22.23 -6.53 -50.61
CA VAL A 298 22.02 -5.42 -49.66
C VAL A 298 20.52 -5.19 -49.42
N GLY A 299 19.70 -5.26 -50.47
CA GLY A 299 18.23 -5.17 -50.39
C GLY A 299 17.62 -6.32 -49.58
N GLY A 300 18.11 -7.55 -49.78
CA GLY A 300 17.70 -8.72 -48.99
C GLY A 300 18.11 -8.60 -47.52
N LEU A 301 19.31 -8.11 -47.23
CA LEU A 301 19.82 -7.94 -45.86
C LEU A 301 19.08 -6.82 -45.12
N THR A 302 18.79 -5.72 -45.79
CA THR A 302 17.99 -4.60 -45.25
C THR A 302 16.53 -4.98 -45.05
N ALA A 303 15.92 -5.73 -45.97
CA ALA A 303 14.56 -6.25 -45.80
C ALA A 303 14.48 -7.26 -44.64
N LEU A 304 15.48 -8.12 -44.46
CA LEU A 304 15.57 -9.02 -43.31
C LEU A 304 15.76 -8.24 -42.00
N ALA A 305 16.65 -7.25 -41.98
CA ALA A 305 16.86 -6.40 -40.82
C ALA A 305 15.59 -5.61 -40.44
N ALA A 306 14.89 -5.04 -41.43
CA ALA A 306 13.61 -4.36 -41.25
C ALA A 306 12.50 -5.32 -40.80
N GLY A 307 12.44 -6.52 -41.36
CA GLY A 307 11.49 -7.57 -40.95
C GLY A 307 11.72 -8.03 -39.51
N ILE A 308 12.98 -8.22 -39.11
CA ILE A 308 13.34 -8.59 -37.72
C ILE A 308 13.05 -7.41 -36.77
N TYR A 309 13.33 -6.17 -37.16
CA TYR A 309 13.09 -5.00 -36.33
C TYR A 309 11.60 -4.72 -36.14
N THR A 310 10.80 -4.77 -37.20
CA THR A 310 9.35 -4.56 -37.15
C THR A 310 8.64 -5.66 -36.37
N THR A 311 9.05 -6.92 -36.51
CA THR A 311 8.49 -8.02 -35.70
C THR A 311 8.91 -7.95 -34.24
N ARG A 312 10.15 -7.57 -33.93
CA ARG A 312 10.62 -7.42 -32.54
C ARG A 312 9.89 -6.29 -31.81
N GLU A 313 9.74 -5.12 -32.44
CA GLU A 313 9.09 -3.99 -31.79
C GLU A 313 7.56 -4.08 -31.83
N GLY A 314 7.00 -4.64 -32.91
CA GLY A 314 5.58 -4.99 -32.98
C GLY A 314 5.19 -6.01 -31.91
N ALA A 315 6.03 -7.04 -31.69
CA ALA A 315 5.83 -8.00 -30.62
C ALA A 315 5.87 -7.33 -29.24
N LYS A 316 6.82 -6.43 -28.95
CA LYS A 316 6.89 -5.72 -27.65
C LYS A 316 5.63 -4.92 -27.33
N VAL A 317 5.06 -4.21 -28.31
CA VAL A 317 3.84 -3.40 -28.11
C VAL A 317 2.63 -4.30 -27.84
N ILE A 318 2.49 -5.38 -28.63
CA ILE A 318 1.44 -6.38 -28.42
C ILE A 318 1.62 -7.07 -27.06
N TRP A 319 2.86 -7.37 -26.66
CA TRP A 319 3.17 -8.01 -25.38
C TRP A 319 2.83 -7.12 -24.18
N SER A 320 3.13 -5.82 -24.26
CA SER A 320 2.75 -4.85 -23.22
C SER A 320 1.23 -4.73 -23.05
N TYR A 321 0.47 -4.77 -24.16
CA TYR A 321 -0.98 -4.70 -24.12
C TYR A 321 -1.62 -5.98 -23.55
N VAL A 322 -1.08 -7.15 -23.91
CA VAL A 322 -1.52 -8.45 -23.39
C VAL A 322 -1.21 -8.60 -21.90
N ASP A 323 -0.04 -8.15 -21.44
CA ASP A 323 0.33 -8.14 -20.02
C ASP A 323 -0.62 -7.28 -19.19
N ARG A 324 -1.14 -6.17 -19.73
CA ARG A 324 -2.10 -5.32 -19.03
C ARG A 324 -3.48 -5.97 -18.88
N ILE A 325 -3.88 -6.85 -19.80
CA ILE A 325 -5.20 -7.49 -19.82
C ILE A 325 -5.20 -8.84 -19.09
N LEU A 326 -4.10 -9.59 -19.19
CA LEU A 326 -3.96 -10.96 -18.68
C LEU A 326 -3.00 -11.09 -17.49
N GLY A 327 -2.25 -10.04 -17.16
CA GLY A 327 -1.30 -10.04 -16.06
C GLY A 327 -1.93 -9.93 -14.68
N GLN A 328 -1.16 -10.33 -13.67
CA GLN A 328 -1.50 -10.19 -12.26
C GLN A 328 -1.59 -8.71 -11.86
N PRO A 329 -2.67 -8.27 -11.17
CA PRO A 329 -2.79 -6.92 -10.65
C PRO A 329 -1.60 -6.53 -9.76
N SER A 330 -1.19 -5.25 -9.82
CA SER A 330 -0.03 -4.72 -9.09
C SER A 330 -0.14 -4.79 -7.56
N LEU A 331 -1.36 -4.95 -7.04
CA LEU A 331 -1.64 -5.09 -5.60
C LEU A 331 -1.36 -6.51 -5.06
N ILE A 332 -1.20 -7.50 -5.93
CA ILE A 332 -1.04 -8.89 -5.49
C ILE A 332 0.45 -9.19 -5.30
N ARG A 333 0.86 -9.47 -4.07
CA ARG A 333 2.22 -9.91 -3.73
C ARG A 333 2.48 -11.36 -4.11
N GLU A 334 1.51 -12.23 -3.85
CA GLU A 334 1.63 -13.66 -4.12
C GLU A 334 0.30 -14.22 -4.65
N SER A 335 0.39 -15.18 -5.56
CA SER A 335 -0.78 -15.81 -6.17
C SER A 335 -0.50 -17.27 -6.49
N SER A 336 -1.46 -18.16 -6.23
CA SER A 336 -1.39 -19.55 -6.71
C SER A 336 -1.70 -19.66 -8.22
N ARG A 337 -2.26 -18.61 -8.81
CA ARG A 337 -2.45 -18.49 -10.25
C ARG A 337 -1.11 -18.07 -10.85
N GLY A 338 -0.64 -18.82 -11.85
CA GLY A 338 0.54 -18.44 -12.60
C GLY A 338 0.35 -17.04 -13.20
N LYS A 339 1.44 -16.27 -13.29
CA LYS A 339 1.46 -14.86 -13.72
C LYS A 339 0.75 -14.62 -15.07
N TYR A 340 0.64 -15.68 -15.87
CA TYR A 340 -0.11 -15.71 -17.12
C TYR A 340 -1.06 -16.92 -17.17
N PRO A 341 -2.28 -16.77 -17.73
CA PRO A 341 -3.30 -17.83 -17.76
C PRO A 341 -2.85 -19.12 -18.47
N TRP A 342 -1.90 -19.03 -19.39
CA TRP A 342 -1.33 -20.17 -20.13
C TRP A 342 -0.10 -20.84 -19.46
N SER A 343 0.44 -20.25 -18.39
CA SER A 343 1.69 -20.71 -17.79
C SER A 343 1.51 -22.04 -17.08
N GLY A 344 0.30 -22.31 -16.57
CA GLY A 344 -0.07 -23.58 -15.96
C GLY A 344 -0.43 -24.70 -16.95
N SER A 345 -0.72 -24.40 -18.22
CA SER A 345 -1.02 -25.41 -19.24
C SER A 345 0.24 -25.92 -19.93
N ALA A 346 1.23 -25.06 -20.18
CA ALA A 346 2.49 -25.46 -20.81
C ALA A 346 3.30 -26.42 -19.93
N SER A 347 3.38 -26.18 -18.62
CA SER A 347 4.08 -27.07 -17.67
C SER A 347 3.42 -28.45 -17.56
N ARG A 348 2.09 -28.53 -17.72
CA ARG A 348 1.31 -29.77 -17.63
C ARG A 348 1.40 -30.63 -18.90
N VAL A 349 1.52 -30.00 -20.07
CA VAL A 349 1.79 -30.68 -21.35
C VAL A 349 3.25 -31.13 -21.44
N LEU A 350 4.18 -30.33 -20.90
CA LEU A 350 5.60 -30.71 -20.85
C LEU A 350 5.88 -31.84 -19.85
N SER A 351 5.13 -31.92 -18.74
CA SER A 351 5.25 -33.00 -17.75
C SER A 351 4.58 -34.32 -18.15
N THR A 352 3.65 -34.28 -19.12
CA THR A 352 3.04 -35.49 -19.71
C THR A 352 3.87 -36.07 -20.85
N LEU A 353 4.69 -35.25 -21.53
CA LEU A 353 5.62 -35.72 -22.57
C LEU A 353 7.00 -36.13 -22.02
N ARG A 354 7.42 -35.58 -20.87
CA ARG A 354 8.65 -35.98 -20.18
C ARG A 354 8.28 -36.89 -19.02
N GLY A 355 8.25 -38.19 -19.31
CA GLY A 355 7.76 -39.25 -18.41
C GLY A 355 8.09 -39.03 -16.93
N GLY A 356 7.06 -39.16 -16.10
CA GLY A 356 7.18 -39.61 -14.70
C GLY A 356 8.06 -38.76 -13.78
N GLY A 357 8.04 -37.43 -13.89
CA GLY A 357 8.72 -36.55 -12.94
C GLY A 357 7.83 -36.21 -11.75
N LYS A 358 7.88 -37.05 -10.70
CA LYS A 358 7.28 -36.87 -9.37
C LYS A 358 7.45 -35.42 -8.88
N GLU A 359 6.38 -34.62 -8.98
CA GLU A 359 6.29 -33.34 -8.29
C GLU A 359 6.46 -33.65 -6.80
N SER A 360 7.47 -33.07 -6.15
CA SER A 360 7.72 -33.26 -4.72
C SER A 360 6.63 -32.55 -3.92
N THR A 361 5.43 -33.12 -3.95
CA THR A 361 4.52 -33.09 -2.82
C THR A 361 5.32 -33.65 -1.67
N SER A 362 5.59 -32.80 -0.68
CA SER A 362 5.96 -33.24 0.66
C SER A 362 4.80 -34.11 1.17
N LYS A 363 4.81 -35.38 0.77
CA LYS A 363 4.05 -36.45 1.39
C LYS A 363 4.70 -36.69 2.73
N ASN A 364 4.26 -35.94 3.73
CA ASN A 364 4.21 -36.39 5.11
C ASN A 364 3.16 -35.56 5.85
N GLY A 365 2.19 -36.25 6.42
CA GLY A 365 1.25 -35.71 7.40
C GLY A 365 -0.12 -35.35 6.86
N LYS A 366 -1.16 -36.02 7.39
CA LYS A 366 -2.57 -35.64 7.36
C LYS A 366 -2.86 -34.32 8.14
N GLY A 367 -1.87 -33.44 8.32
CA GLY A 367 -1.92 -32.23 9.17
C GLY A 367 -1.95 -30.92 8.38
N PHE A 368 -2.06 -29.79 9.07
CA PHE A 368 -2.06 -28.41 8.53
C PHE A 368 -0.70 -27.97 7.94
N GLY A 369 -0.03 -28.82 7.15
CA GLY A 369 1.31 -28.54 6.61
C GLY A 369 2.34 -28.17 7.70
N ASP A 370 3.18 -27.17 7.43
CA ASP A 370 4.14 -26.57 8.37
C ASP A 370 3.46 -25.65 9.42
N VAL A 371 2.13 -25.56 9.47
CA VAL A 371 1.40 -24.62 10.35
C VAL A 371 0.94 -25.34 11.61
N ILE A 372 1.42 -24.87 12.76
CA ILE A 372 1.02 -25.38 14.07
C ILE A 372 0.10 -24.35 14.73
N LEU A 373 -1.14 -24.76 15.00
CA LEU A 373 -2.18 -23.94 15.63
C LEU A 373 -2.73 -24.66 16.87
N ARG A 374 -3.50 -23.93 17.68
CA ARG A 374 -4.26 -24.57 18.77
C ARG A 374 -5.27 -25.56 18.20
N PRO A 375 -5.47 -26.75 18.81
CA PRO A 375 -6.35 -27.79 18.25
C PRO A 375 -7.77 -27.31 17.93
N ALA A 376 -8.34 -26.44 18.78
CA ALA A 376 -9.67 -25.87 18.57
C ALA A 376 -9.72 -24.98 17.31
N LEU A 377 -8.70 -24.16 17.09
CA LEU A 377 -8.58 -23.28 15.93
C LEU A 377 -8.32 -24.09 14.66
N GLU A 378 -7.43 -25.08 14.72
CA GLU A 378 -7.14 -25.99 13.61
C GLU A 378 -8.42 -26.70 13.12
N LYS A 379 -9.20 -27.26 14.06
CA LYS A 379 -10.48 -27.90 13.77
C LYS A 379 -11.48 -26.92 13.14
N ARG A 380 -11.54 -25.68 13.63
CA ARG A 380 -12.43 -24.65 13.06
C ARG A 380 -12.04 -24.28 11.63
N ILE A 381 -10.74 -24.10 11.35
CA ILE A 381 -10.28 -23.80 9.98
C ILE A 381 -10.52 -25.00 9.06
N GLU A 382 -10.36 -26.23 9.55
CA GLU A 382 -10.69 -27.44 8.78
C GLU A 382 -12.19 -27.52 8.45
N GLN A 383 -13.07 -27.24 9.42
CA GLN A 383 -14.51 -27.16 9.19
C GLN A 383 -14.86 -26.08 8.16
N LEU A 384 -14.23 -24.90 8.27
CA LEU A 384 -14.41 -23.82 7.29
C LEU A 384 -13.91 -24.23 5.91
N ALA A 385 -12.76 -24.89 5.80
CA ALA A 385 -12.22 -25.35 4.53
C ALA A 385 -13.17 -26.35 3.83
N ASN A 386 -13.70 -27.29 4.61
CA ASN A 386 -14.67 -28.27 4.12
C ASN A 386 -15.99 -27.61 3.73
N ALA A 387 -16.46 -26.65 4.54
CA ALA A 387 -17.65 -25.87 4.23
C ALA A 387 -17.47 -25.08 2.94
N THR A 388 -16.35 -24.36 2.77
CA THR A 388 -16.03 -23.62 1.54
C THR A 388 -15.93 -24.53 0.32
N ALA A 389 -15.28 -25.70 0.46
CA ALA A 389 -15.21 -26.69 -0.62
C ALA A 389 -16.61 -27.20 -1.03
N ASN A 390 -17.47 -27.49 -0.06
CA ASN A 390 -18.84 -27.93 -0.29
C ASN A 390 -19.71 -26.82 -0.89
N THR A 391 -19.61 -25.59 -0.39
CA THR A 391 -20.30 -24.40 -0.92
C THR A 391 -19.99 -24.21 -2.39
N LYS A 392 -18.72 -24.37 -2.79
CA LYS A 392 -18.31 -24.33 -4.19
C LYS A 392 -18.97 -25.44 -5.01
N ALA A 393 -18.98 -26.68 -4.51
CA ALA A 393 -19.60 -27.80 -5.20
C ALA A 393 -21.11 -27.59 -5.44
N HIS A 394 -21.79 -26.92 -4.50
CA HIS A 394 -23.22 -26.62 -4.56
C HIS A 394 -23.53 -25.22 -5.14
N GLN A 395 -22.53 -24.50 -5.66
CA GLN A 395 -22.67 -23.14 -6.22
C GLN A 395 -23.38 -22.12 -5.31
N ALA A 396 -23.22 -22.30 -3.99
CA ALA A 396 -23.72 -21.39 -2.98
C ALA A 396 -22.76 -20.20 -2.80
N PRO A 397 -23.22 -19.05 -2.28
CA PRO A 397 -22.37 -17.90 -1.99
C PRO A 397 -21.32 -18.23 -0.92
N PHE A 398 -20.11 -17.67 -1.07
CA PHE A 398 -19.04 -17.83 -0.10
C PHE A 398 -19.20 -16.90 1.10
N ARG A 399 -18.60 -17.32 2.22
CA ARG A 399 -18.50 -16.57 3.46
C ARG A 399 -17.21 -15.78 3.52
N ASN A 400 -17.27 -14.54 3.97
CA ASN A 400 -16.12 -13.70 4.25
C ASN A 400 -15.59 -13.99 5.67
N ILE A 401 -14.27 -13.93 5.82
CA ILE A 401 -13.59 -14.38 7.03
C ILE A 401 -12.64 -13.28 7.55
N LEU A 402 -12.67 -13.03 8.85
CA LEU A 402 -11.73 -12.14 9.54
C LEU A 402 -10.78 -12.96 10.43
N PHE A 403 -9.49 -12.79 10.22
CA PHE A 403 -8.43 -13.30 11.08
C PHE A 403 -7.88 -12.17 11.93
N TYR A 404 -7.97 -12.30 13.25
CA TYR A 404 -7.45 -11.28 14.16
C TYR A 404 -6.57 -11.89 15.24
N GLY A 405 -5.66 -11.09 15.79
CA GLY A 405 -4.79 -11.50 16.89
C GLY A 405 -3.39 -10.92 16.74
N PRO A 406 -2.47 -11.21 17.69
CA PRO A 406 -1.12 -10.66 17.69
C PRO A 406 -0.35 -10.93 16.38
N PRO A 407 0.64 -10.08 16.04
CA PRO A 407 1.44 -10.29 14.85
C PRO A 407 2.33 -11.53 14.98
N GLY A 408 2.53 -12.26 13.88
CA GLY A 408 3.42 -13.43 13.88
C GLY A 408 2.81 -14.73 14.44
N THR A 409 1.49 -14.81 14.59
CA THR A 409 0.75 -16.03 15.00
C THR A 409 0.34 -16.93 13.83
N GLY A 410 0.76 -16.61 12.60
CA GLY A 410 0.55 -17.48 11.43
C GLY A 410 -0.74 -17.23 10.64
N LYS A 411 -1.43 -16.09 10.82
CA LYS A 411 -2.64 -15.70 10.06
C LYS A 411 -2.51 -15.92 8.55
N THR A 412 -1.46 -15.36 7.94
CA THR A 412 -1.17 -15.47 6.50
C THR A 412 -0.91 -16.92 6.06
N MET A 413 -0.23 -17.72 6.88
CA MET A 413 0.03 -19.14 6.58
C MET A 413 -1.24 -19.98 6.66
N ALA A 414 -2.09 -19.70 7.67
CA ALA A 414 -3.38 -20.36 7.83
C ALA A 414 -4.33 -20.03 6.67
N ALA A 415 -4.33 -18.79 6.16
CA ALA A 415 -5.08 -18.40 4.97
C ALA A 415 -4.70 -19.24 3.73
N ARG A 416 -3.39 -19.42 3.53
CA ARG A 416 -2.86 -20.20 2.41
C ARG A 416 -3.27 -21.66 2.51
N GLU A 417 -3.22 -22.25 3.71
CA GLU A 417 -3.61 -23.63 3.93
C GLU A 417 -5.14 -23.82 3.82
N LEU A 418 -5.93 -22.84 4.28
CA LEU A 418 -7.38 -22.79 4.08
C LEU A 418 -7.73 -22.80 2.58
N ALA A 419 -7.08 -21.96 1.77
CA ALA A 419 -7.29 -21.94 0.31
C ALA A 419 -6.92 -23.27 -0.34
N ARG A 420 -5.78 -23.85 0.06
CA ARG A 420 -5.29 -25.14 -0.44
C ARG A 420 -6.27 -26.27 -0.15
N ARG A 421 -6.74 -26.37 1.09
CA ARG A 421 -7.70 -27.40 1.53
C ARG A 421 -9.08 -27.22 0.89
N SER A 422 -9.53 -25.98 0.72
CA SER A 422 -10.79 -25.66 0.05
C SER A 422 -10.76 -25.87 -1.47
N GLY A 423 -9.57 -26.11 -2.05
CA GLY A 423 -9.39 -26.28 -3.50
C GLY A 423 -9.55 -24.98 -4.31
N LEU A 424 -9.51 -23.83 -3.65
CA LEU A 424 -9.58 -22.49 -4.24
C LEU A 424 -8.19 -22.04 -4.72
N ASP A 425 -8.17 -21.09 -5.66
CA ASP A 425 -6.96 -20.31 -5.92
C ASP A 425 -6.71 -19.34 -4.73
N TYR A 426 -5.48 -18.89 -4.56
CA TYR A 426 -5.05 -17.97 -3.51
C TYR A 426 -4.46 -16.70 -4.11
N ALA A 427 -4.79 -15.54 -3.54
CA ALA A 427 -4.11 -14.28 -3.81
C ALA A 427 -3.88 -13.51 -2.50
N LEU A 428 -2.67 -12.97 -2.34
CA LEU A 428 -2.24 -12.16 -1.20
C LEU A 428 -2.08 -10.70 -1.62
N MET A 429 -2.73 -9.80 -0.91
CA MET A 429 -2.51 -8.35 -0.92
C MET A 429 -2.15 -7.89 0.50
N THR A 430 -1.36 -6.82 0.63
CA THR A 430 -1.14 -6.15 1.91
C THR A 430 -1.87 -4.80 1.90
N GLY A 431 -2.61 -4.49 2.96
CA GLY A 431 -3.34 -3.23 3.09
C GLY A 431 -2.43 -2.00 3.06
N GLY A 432 -1.19 -2.13 3.56
CA GLY A 432 -0.16 -1.09 3.45
C GLY A 432 0.20 -0.69 2.01
N ASP A 433 -0.05 -1.54 1.01
CA ASP A 433 0.20 -1.20 -0.40
C ASP A 433 -0.89 -0.30 -1.01
N VAL A 434 -2.03 -0.13 -0.31
CA VAL A 434 -3.17 0.64 -0.81
C VAL A 434 -2.94 2.15 -0.61
N ALA A 435 -2.38 2.56 0.52
CA ALA A 435 -2.18 3.98 0.84
C ALA A 435 -1.25 4.72 -0.16
N PRO A 436 -0.10 4.15 -0.59
CA PRO A 436 0.78 4.78 -1.57
C PRO A 436 0.15 5.03 -2.95
N LEU A 437 -0.94 4.34 -3.30
CA LEU A 437 -1.62 4.50 -4.59
C LEU A 437 -2.45 5.78 -4.70
N GLY A 438 -2.78 6.42 -3.57
CA GLY A 438 -3.59 7.64 -3.56
C GLY A 438 -4.93 7.46 -4.28
N ALA A 439 -5.24 8.35 -5.23
CA ALA A 439 -6.48 8.28 -6.02
C ALA A 439 -6.58 7.02 -6.91
N GLN A 440 -5.45 6.40 -7.28
CA GLN A 440 -5.47 5.18 -8.11
C GLN A 440 -5.91 3.94 -7.34
N ALA A 441 -5.94 4.00 -6.00
CA ALA A 441 -6.31 2.88 -5.14
C ALA A 441 -7.68 2.28 -5.53
N VAL A 442 -8.67 3.14 -5.79
CA VAL A 442 -10.02 2.73 -6.19
C VAL A 442 -9.97 1.87 -7.45
N THR A 443 -9.37 2.39 -8.53
CA THR A 443 -9.25 1.68 -9.82
C THR A 443 -8.52 0.35 -9.66
N LYS A 444 -7.45 0.30 -8.86
CA LYS A 444 -6.68 -0.92 -8.63
C LYS A 444 -7.46 -1.96 -7.82
N ILE A 445 -8.25 -1.55 -6.83
CA ILE A 445 -9.16 -2.43 -6.09
C ILE A 445 -10.21 -3.01 -7.04
N HIS A 446 -10.84 -2.20 -7.90
CA HIS A 446 -11.79 -2.72 -8.90
C HIS A 446 -11.14 -3.75 -9.83
N GLN A 447 -9.94 -3.46 -10.36
CA GLN A 447 -9.19 -4.39 -11.21
C GLN A 447 -8.84 -5.70 -10.49
N LEU A 448 -8.49 -5.63 -9.20
CA LEU A 448 -8.20 -6.79 -8.37
C LEU A 448 -9.43 -7.71 -8.24
N PHE A 449 -10.60 -7.16 -7.93
CA PHE A 449 -11.83 -7.93 -7.83
C PHE A 449 -12.25 -8.51 -9.18
N ASP A 450 -12.16 -7.74 -10.27
CA ASP A 450 -12.50 -8.25 -11.62
C ASP A 450 -11.54 -9.34 -12.08
N TRP A 451 -10.25 -9.22 -11.78
CA TRP A 451 -9.29 -10.30 -12.00
C TRP A 451 -9.59 -11.54 -11.15
N SER A 452 -10.04 -11.33 -9.91
CA SER A 452 -10.37 -12.40 -8.97
C SER A 452 -11.56 -13.23 -9.44
N LYS A 453 -12.63 -12.58 -9.91
CA LYS A 453 -13.81 -13.24 -10.49
C LYS A 453 -13.50 -14.11 -11.72
N LYS A 454 -12.41 -13.82 -12.45
CA LYS A 454 -11.99 -14.63 -13.60
C LYS A 454 -11.40 -15.99 -13.22
N SER A 455 -11.23 -16.32 -11.93
CA SER A 455 -10.75 -17.64 -11.53
C SER A 455 -11.84 -18.71 -11.72
N LYS A 456 -11.53 -19.75 -12.49
CA LYS A 456 -12.42 -20.92 -12.67
C LYS A 456 -12.57 -21.76 -11.41
N ARG A 457 -11.59 -21.71 -10.49
CA ARG A 457 -11.60 -22.51 -9.26
C ARG A 457 -12.25 -21.75 -8.10
N GLY A 458 -12.67 -20.51 -8.30
CA GLY A 458 -12.91 -19.57 -7.21
C GLY A 458 -11.58 -19.15 -6.56
N LEU A 459 -11.55 -17.96 -5.98
CA LEU A 459 -10.35 -17.35 -5.40
C LEU A 459 -10.58 -16.97 -3.94
N LEU A 460 -9.67 -17.37 -3.06
CA LEU A 460 -9.50 -16.78 -1.75
C LEU A 460 -8.60 -15.54 -1.87
N LEU A 461 -9.20 -14.36 -1.76
CA LEU A 461 -8.50 -13.08 -1.72
C LEU A 461 -8.16 -12.76 -0.26
N PHE A 462 -6.88 -12.90 0.08
CA PHE A 462 -6.37 -12.61 1.41
C PHE A 462 -5.75 -11.21 1.47
N ILE A 463 -6.26 -10.37 2.38
CA ILE A 463 -5.78 -9.01 2.62
C ILE A 463 -5.12 -8.97 4.00
N ASP A 464 -3.79 -8.95 4.03
CA ASP A 464 -3.02 -8.80 5.26
C ASP A 464 -2.93 -7.33 5.67
N GLU A 465 -2.78 -7.04 6.97
CA GLU A 465 -2.76 -5.65 7.49
C GLU A 465 -3.94 -4.81 6.97
N ALA A 466 -5.13 -5.40 7.00
CA ALA A 466 -6.34 -4.77 6.48
C ALA A 466 -6.71 -3.49 7.25
N ASP A 467 -6.28 -3.39 8.51
CA ASP A 467 -6.37 -2.20 9.35
C ASP A 467 -5.64 -0.98 8.74
N ALA A 468 -4.69 -1.15 7.82
CA ALA A 468 -3.98 -0.03 7.19
C ALA A 468 -4.87 0.91 6.34
N PHE A 469 -6.00 0.41 5.81
CA PHE A 469 -6.93 1.23 5.02
C PHE A 469 -8.41 1.00 5.35
N LEU A 470 -8.74 0.03 6.21
CA LEU A 470 -10.10 -0.27 6.67
C LEU A 470 -10.41 0.28 8.07
N CYS A 471 -9.68 1.31 8.52
CA CYS A 471 -9.96 1.99 9.78
C CYS A 471 -11.29 2.77 9.77
N GLU A 472 -11.88 2.99 10.95
CA GLU A 472 -13.09 3.82 11.12
C GLU A 472 -12.96 5.23 10.53
N ARG A 473 -14.04 5.69 9.88
CA ARG A 473 -14.14 7.00 9.19
C ARG A 473 -13.94 8.22 10.09
N ASN A 474 -14.26 8.08 11.38
CA ASN A 474 -14.34 9.16 12.37
C ASN A 474 -13.01 9.50 13.05
N LYS A 475 -11.94 8.73 12.81
CA LYS A 475 -10.60 9.17 13.23
C LYS A 475 -10.18 10.35 12.35
N THR A 476 -9.95 11.51 12.96
CA THR A 476 -9.56 12.81 12.38
C THR A 476 -8.36 12.76 11.40
N TYR A 477 -7.69 11.62 11.25
CA TYR A 477 -6.46 11.42 10.49
C TYR A 477 -6.61 10.57 9.22
N MET A 478 -7.83 10.17 8.83
CA MET A 478 -8.02 9.32 7.65
C MET A 478 -7.94 10.14 6.34
N SER A 479 -7.03 9.76 5.45
CA SER A 479 -6.89 10.38 4.12
C SER A 479 -8.13 10.14 3.25
N GLU A 480 -8.51 11.10 2.40
CA GLU A 480 -9.58 10.93 1.40
C GLU A 480 -9.32 9.73 0.47
N ALA A 481 -8.06 9.45 0.15
CA ALA A 481 -7.67 8.30 -0.65
C ALA A 481 -7.99 6.97 0.06
N GLN A 482 -7.72 6.88 1.37
CA GLN A 482 -8.09 5.71 2.17
C GLN A 482 -9.61 5.56 2.25
N ARG A 483 -10.36 6.68 2.40
CA ARG A 483 -11.84 6.66 2.46
C ARG A 483 -12.43 6.14 1.15
N SER A 484 -11.87 6.60 0.04
CA SER A 484 -12.27 6.16 -1.30
C SER A 484 -11.94 4.68 -1.51
N ALA A 485 -10.78 4.21 -1.06
CA ALA A 485 -10.39 2.80 -1.13
C ALA A 485 -11.28 1.89 -0.27
N LEU A 486 -11.61 2.30 0.97
CA LEU A 486 -12.57 1.63 1.84
C LEU A 486 -13.92 1.51 1.16
N ASN A 487 -14.46 2.62 0.63
CA ASN A 487 -15.73 2.63 -0.09
C ASN A 487 -15.70 1.73 -1.34
N ALA A 488 -14.58 1.66 -2.05
CA ALA A 488 -14.43 0.77 -3.20
C ALA A 488 -14.45 -0.71 -2.80
N LEU A 489 -13.82 -1.06 -1.66
CA LEU A 489 -13.89 -2.42 -1.12
C LEU A 489 -15.31 -2.75 -0.68
N LEU A 490 -15.98 -1.86 0.06
CA LEU A 490 -17.39 -2.00 0.43
C LEU A 490 -18.29 -2.10 -0.81
N PHE A 491 -18.03 -1.35 -1.88
CA PHE A 491 -18.83 -1.52 -3.09
C PHE A 491 -18.72 -2.95 -3.66
N ARG A 492 -17.54 -3.58 -3.58
CA ARG A 492 -17.31 -4.95 -4.08
C ARG A 492 -17.75 -6.06 -3.15
N THR A 493 -17.89 -5.79 -1.85
CA THR A 493 -18.30 -6.76 -0.82
C THR A 493 -19.75 -6.57 -0.37
N GLY A 494 -20.55 -5.79 -1.12
CA GLY A 494 -21.96 -5.54 -0.78
C GLY A 494 -22.82 -6.80 -0.85
N ASP A 495 -22.58 -7.63 -1.86
CA ASP A 495 -23.26 -8.91 -2.04
C ASP A 495 -22.30 -10.08 -1.78
N GLN A 496 -22.83 -11.18 -1.26
CA GLN A 496 -22.06 -12.42 -1.14
C GLN A 496 -21.67 -12.93 -2.53
N SER A 497 -20.37 -13.16 -2.75
CA SER A 497 -19.85 -13.63 -4.04
C SER A 497 -19.82 -15.15 -4.10
N LYS A 498 -20.16 -15.71 -5.26
CA LYS A 498 -19.97 -17.15 -5.57
C LYS A 498 -18.57 -17.49 -6.06
N ASP A 499 -17.75 -16.48 -6.38
CA ASP A 499 -16.44 -16.66 -7.00
C ASP A 499 -15.29 -16.31 -6.05
N ILE A 500 -15.54 -15.43 -5.07
CA ILE A 500 -14.50 -14.86 -4.20
C ILE A 500 -14.82 -15.13 -2.73
N VAL A 501 -13.86 -15.71 -2.02
CA VAL A 501 -13.80 -15.71 -0.55
C VAL A 501 -12.91 -14.56 -0.13
N LEU A 502 -13.45 -13.57 0.59
CA LEU A 502 -12.62 -12.50 1.17
C LEU A 502 -12.12 -12.94 2.54
N ALA A 503 -10.80 -12.95 2.73
CA ALA A 503 -10.18 -13.21 4.03
C ALA A 503 -9.34 -11.99 4.46
N LEU A 504 -9.76 -11.31 5.52
CA LEU A 504 -9.08 -10.12 6.05
C LEU A 504 -8.21 -10.52 7.25
N ALA A 505 -7.01 -9.96 7.38
CA ALA A 505 -6.21 -10.10 8.59
C ALA A 505 -5.90 -8.75 9.22
N THR A 506 -6.10 -8.66 10.53
CA THR A 506 -5.83 -7.45 11.34
C THR A 506 -5.14 -7.82 12.64
N ASN A 507 -4.30 -6.91 13.15
CA ASN A 507 -3.78 -7.01 14.51
C ASN A 507 -4.64 -6.22 15.52
N ARG A 508 -5.51 -5.34 15.01
CA ARG A 508 -6.34 -4.41 15.79
C ARG A 508 -7.79 -4.51 15.32
N PRO A 509 -8.55 -5.53 15.76
CA PRO A 509 -9.93 -5.69 15.33
C PRO A 509 -10.83 -4.51 15.74
N GLY A 510 -10.54 -3.85 16.88
CA GLY A 510 -11.31 -2.70 17.35
C GLY A 510 -11.12 -1.41 16.53
N ASP A 511 -10.14 -1.35 15.63
CA ASP A 511 -9.93 -0.16 14.76
C ASP A 511 -10.72 -0.26 13.43
N LEU A 512 -11.33 -1.41 13.14
CA LEU A 512 -11.99 -1.70 11.86
C LEU A 512 -13.32 -0.93 11.70
N ASP A 513 -13.59 -0.40 10.52
CA ASP A 513 -14.87 0.24 10.19
C ASP A 513 -16.07 -0.71 10.41
N SER A 514 -17.12 -0.21 11.04
CA SER A 514 -18.30 -1.00 11.39
C SER A 514 -18.99 -1.63 10.17
N ALA A 515 -18.96 -0.97 9.01
CA ALA A 515 -19.54 -1.51 7.78
C ALA A 515 -18.72 -2.66 7.19
N VAL A 516 -17.43 -2.75 7.51
CA VAL A 516 -16.59 -3.91 7.14
C VAL A 516 -16.91 -5.08 8.07
N SER A 517 -17.03 -4.82 9.38
CA SER A 517 -17.41 -5.82 10.38
C SER A 517 -18.75 -6.48 10.09
N ASP A 518 -19.74 -5.71 9.63
CA ASP A 518 -21.07 -6.20 9.25
C ASP A 518 -21.04 -7.21 8.08
N ARG A 519 -20.00 -7.17 7.24
CA ARG A 519 -19.85 -8.01 6.03
C ARG A 519 -18.97 -9.22 6.23
N ILE A 520 -18.49 -9.43 7.45
CA ILE A 520 -17.70 -10.58 7.85
C ILE A 520 -18.65 -11.61 8.44
N ASP A 521 -18.71 -12.80 7.84
CA ASP A 521 -19.56 -13.89 8.31
C ASP A 521 -18.89 -14.71 9.43
N GLU A 522 -17.55 -14.82 9.38
CA GLU A 522 -16.77 -15.69 10.27
C GLU A 522 -15.57 -14.95 10.84
N THR A 523 -15.39 -15.02 12.16
CA THR A 523 -14.31 -14.31 12.87
C THR A 523 -13.46 -15.31 13.64
N LEU A 524 -12.16 -15.40 13.30
CA LEU A 524 -11.21 -16.35 13.88
C LEU A 524 -10.10 -15.63 14.65
N GLU A 525 -9.99 -15.96 15.93
CA GLU A 525 -8.90 -15.50 16.78
C GLU A 525 -7.64 -16.34 16.59
N PHE A 526 -6.51 -15.67 16.40
CA PHE A 526 -5.17 -16.24 16.36
C PHE A 526 -4.38 -15.82 17.59
N PRO A 527 -4.55 -16.54 18.70
CA PRO A 527 -3.88 -16.26 19.97
C PRO A 527 -2.40 -16.65 19.93
N LEU A 528 -1.65 -16.25 20.97
CA LEU A 528 -0.29 -16.75 21.17
C LEU A 528 -0.28 -18.28 21.42
N PRO A 529 0.77 -18.99 20.95
CA PRO A 529 0.88 -20.44 21.11
C PRO A 529 0.99 -20.83 22.59
N GLY A 530 0.29 -21.90 22.98
CA GLY A 530 0.45 -22.56 24.27
C GLY A 530 1.74 -23.36 24.33
N GLU A 531 2.02 -23.99 25.47
CA GLU A 531 3.29 -24.69 25.70
C GLU A 531 3.50 -25.85 24.73
N GLU A 532 2.48 -26.68 24.50
CA GLU A 532 2.54 -27.78 23.54
C GLU A 532 2.78 -27.30 22.11
N GLU A 533 2.13 -26.21 21.69
CA GLU A 533 2.36 -25.65 20.35
C GLU A 533 3.76 -25.05 20.23
N ARG A 534 4.28 -24.41 21.28
CA ARG A 534 5.67 -23.89 21.30
C ARG A 534 6.68 -25.03 21.20
N PHE A 535 6.48 -26.14 21.90
CA PHE A 535 7.30 -27.35 21.76
C PHE A 535 7.31 -27.87 20.32
N LYS A 536 6.12 -28.02 19.70
CA LYS A 536 6.00 -28.45 18.31
C LYS A 536 6.68 -27.46 17.35
N LEU A 537 6.54 -26.15 17.58
CA LEU A 537 7.17 -25.10 16.76
C LEU A 537 8.70 -25.12 16.87
N LEU A 538 9.24 -25.27 18.08
CA LEU A 538 10.67 -25.42 18.32
C LEU A 538 11.22 -26.63 17.58
N ASN A 539 10.55 -27.78 17.68
CA ASN A 539 10.96 -28.99 16.98
C ASN A 539 10.88 -28.82 15.45
N LEU A 540 9.80 -28.23 14.93
CA LEU A 540 9.63 -27.96 13.50
C LEU A 540 10.76 -27.07 12.96
N TYR A 541 11.11 -25.99 13.66
CA TYR A 541 12.17 -25.08 13.22
C TYR A 541 13.58 -25.65 13.44
N LEU A 542 13.78 -26.48 14.46
CA LEU A 542 15.00 -27.27 14.65
C LEU A 542 15.23 -28.18 13.43
N GLU A 543 14.21 -28.95 13.05
CA GLU A 543 14.29 -29.79 11.86
C GLU A 543 14.51 -28.96 10.58
N LYS A 544 13.83 -27.83 10.45
CA LYS A 544 13.86 -27.00 9.23
C LYS A 544 15.20 -26.29 9.03
N TYR A 545 15.74 -25.68 10.07
CA TYR A 545 16.94 -24.85 9.99
C TYR A 545 18.22 -25.64 10.22
N ILE A 546 18.18 -26.67 11.04
CA ILE A 546 19.39 -27.40 11.44
C ILE A 546 19.43 -28.77 10.75
N SER A 547 18.39 -29.59 10.85
CA SER A 547 18.42 -30.95 10.28
C SER A 547 18.30 -30.99 8.74
N LYS A 548 17.38 -30.22 8.15
CA LYS A 548 17.14 -30.16 6.69
C LYS A 548 18.15 -29.28 5.94
N ALA A 549 18.88 -28.41 6.63
CA ALA A 549 20.02 -27.71 6.04
C ALA A 549 21.09 -28.70 5.53
N ASN A 550 21.16 -29.90 6.14
CA ASN A 550 22.07 -30.96 5.74
C ASN A 550 21.62 -31.78 4.50
N LEU A 551 20.39 -31.61 3.99
CA LEU A 551 19.79 -32.49 2.96
C LEU A 551 19.61 -31.87 1.57
N LYS A 552 19.92 -30.58 1.37
CA LYS A 552 19.86 -29.98 0.03
C LYS A 552 21.02 -30.49 -0.82
N LYS A 553 20.83 -31.62 -1.50
CA LYS A 553 21.73 -32.06 -2.58
C LYS A 553 21.82 -30.92 -3.61
N PRO A 554 23.01 -30.42 -3.92
CA PRO A 554 23.16 -29.41 -4.97
C PRO A 554 22.67 -30.01 -6.29
N GLY A 555 21.91 -29.23 -7.07
CA GLY A 555 21.63 -29.60 -8.46
C GLY A 555 22.94 -29.75 -9.24
N LEU A 556 22.92 -30.56 -10.31
CA LEU A 556 24.09 -30.94 -11.11
C LEU A 556 24.99 -29.75 -11.55
N LEU A 557 24.40 -28.57 -11.76
CA LEU A 557 25.11 -27.34 -12.17
C LEU A 557 25.66 -26.50 -10.99
N GLN A 558 25.24 -26.80 -9.76
CA GLN A 558 25.56 -26.00 -8.57
C GLN A 558 26.72 -26.59 -7.74
N SER A 559 27.12 -27.84 -7.99
CA SER A 559 28.29 -28.45 -7.34
C SER A 559 29.64 -27.92 -7.85
N LEU A 560 29.66 -27.28 -9.03
CA LEU A 560 30.88 -26.78 -9.66
C LEU A 560 31.38 -25.43 -9.12
N PHE A 561 30.56 -24.68 -8.34
CA PHE A 561 30.89 -23.29 -7.94
C PHE A 561 30.67 -22.97 -6.45
N LYS A 562 30.46 -23.97 -5.57
CA LYS A 562 30.15 -23.71 -4.15
C LYS A 562 31.16 -24.31 -3.17
N LYS A 563 31.61 -23.45 -2.24
CA LYS A 563 32.29 -23.78 -0.98
C LYS A 563 31.42 -24.79 -0.23
N GLU A 564 31.98 -25.92 0.19
CA GLU A 564 31.24 -26.94 0.95
C GLU A 564 30.58 -26.28 2.17
N GLN A 565 29.27 -26.46 2.30
CA GLN A 565 28.56 -26.01 3.49
C GLN A 565 28.96 -26.93 4.63
N GLN A 566 29.58 -26.38 5.68
CA GLN A 566 29.91 -27.15 6.89
C GLN A 566 28.63 -27.74 7.48
N LYS A 567 28.66 -29.05 7.69
CA LYS A 567 27.55 -29.83 8.23
C LYS A 567 27.37 -29.48 9.70
N ILE A 568 26.13 -29.22 10.11
CA ILE A 568 25.85 -28.99 11.54
C ILE A 568 25.76 -30.35 12.23
N GLU A 569 26.59 -30.55 13.26
CA GLU A 569 26.49 -31.69 14.17
C GLU A 569 25.60 -31.35 15.36
N ILE A 570 24.61 -32.19 15.65
CA ILE A 570 23.71 -32.02 16.81
C ILE A 570 24.14 -33.03 17.88
N LYS A 571 24.47 -32.56 19.09
CA LYS A 571 24.78 -33.42 20.24
C LYS A 571 23.96 -33.00 21.47
N GLY A 572 23.27 -33.95 22.09
CA GLY A 572 22.61 -33.73 23.38
C GLY A 572 21.35 -32.86 23.37
N ILE A 573 20.73 -32.61 22.21
CA ILE A 573 19.36 -32.04 22.17
C ILE A 573 18.36 -33.18 22.37
N THR A 574 17.79 -33.25 23.57
CA THR A 574 16.72 -34.17 23.93
C THR A 574 15.35 -33.50 23.82
N GLU A 575 14.27 -34.30 23.76
CA GLU A 575 12.92 -33.76 23.80
C GLU A 575 12.65 -32.98 25.09
N ASP A 576 13.22 -33.39 26.21
CA ASP A 576 13.06 -32.71 27.49
C ASP A 576 13.70 -31.31 27.49
N LEU A 577 14.83 -31.14 26.80
CA LEU A 577 15.44 -29.83 26.58
C LEU A 577 14.53 -28.90 25.76
N LEU A 578 13.84 -29.45 24.75
CA LEU A 578 12.88 -28.69 23.95
C LEU A 578 11.63 -28.33 24.76
N LYS A 579 11.18 -29.20 25.67
CA LYS A 579 10.09 -28.88 26.62
C LYS A 579 10.51 -27.79 27.59
N GLU A 580 11.71 -27.85 28.15
CA GLU A 580 12.29 -26.79 28.99
C GLU A 580 12.30 -25.43 28.24
N ALA A 581 12.77 -25.42 26.99
CA ALA A 581 12.77 -24.23 26.16
C ALA A 581 11.35 -23.75 25.82
N ALA A 582 10.39 -24.67 25.60
CA ALA A 582 8.99 -24.32 25.38
C ALA A 582 8.36 -23.64 26.61
N ALA A 583 8.68 -24.11 27.82
CA ALA A 583 8.25 -23.47 29.06
C ALA A 583 8.85 -22.06 29.20
N LYS A 584 10.17 -21.90 28.96
CA LYS A 584 10.88 -20.62 29.05
C LYS A 584 10.41 -19.57 28.02
N THR A 585 9.96 -20.00 26.84
CA THR A 585 9.50 -19.12 25.74
C THR A 585 8.04 -18.69 25.87
N GLN A 586 7.48 -18.65 27.09
CA GLN A 586 6.12 -18.19 27.32
C GLN A 586 5.90 -16.76 26.78
N GLY A 587 4.82 -16.58 26.01
CA GLY A 587 4.49 -15.30 25.40
C GLY A 587 5.11 -15.04 24.03
N PHE A 588 6.00 -15.91 23.55
CA PHE A 588 6.55 -15.80 22.21
C PHE A 588 5.49 -16.11 21.14
N SER A 589 5.45 -15.31 20.09
CA SER A 589 4.74 -15.60 18.85
C SER A 589 5.48 -16.64 17.99
N GLY A 590 4.80 -17.30 17.06
CA GLY A 590 5.42 -18.26 16.15
C GLY A 590 6.57 -17.65 15.35
N ARG A 591 6.45 -16.39 14.92
CA ARG A 591 7.54 -15.64 14.26
C ARG A 591 8.74 -15.41 15.17
N GLU A 592 8.53 -15.15 16.46
CA GLU A 592 9.63 -15.00 17.41
C GLU A 592 10.35 -16.33 17.66
N ILE A 593 9.62 -17.44 17.75
CA ILE A 593 10.21 -18.78 17.86
C ILE A 593 11.01 -19.12 16.59
N ALA A 594 10.52 -18.76 15.42
CA ALA A 594 11.27 -18.92 14.18
C ALA A 594 12.58 -18.11 14.19
N LYS A 595 12.55 -16.87 14.69
CA LYS A 595 13.75 -16.02 14.81
C LYS A 595 14.72 -16.53 15.87
N LEU A 596 14.21 -17.04 16.99
CA LEU A 596 14.97 -17.70 18.04
C LEU A 596 15.76 -18.88 17.47
N MET A 597 15.10 -19.76 16.71
CA MET A 597 15.78 -20.89 16.09
C MET A 597 16.76 -20.48 14.98
N ALA A 598 16.48 -19.39 14.26
CA ALA A 598 17.46 -18.80 13.34
C ALA A 598 18.69 -18.24 14.08
N SER A 599 18.52 -17.67 15.29
CA SER A 599 19.66 -17.26 16.11
C SER A 599 20.44 -18.45 16.68
N VAL A 600 19.78 -19.56 17.01
CA VAL A 600 20.47 -20.81 17.37
C VAL A 600 21.33 -21.27 16.19
N GLN A 601 20.78 -21.30 14.97
CA GLN A 601 21.54 -21.65 13.78
C GLN A 601 22.74 -20.71 13.55
N ALA A 602 22.56 -19.40 13.73
CA ALA A 602 23.64 -18.43 13.60
C ALA A 602 24.75 -18.64 14.65
N ALA A 603 24.38 -18.92 15.90
CA ALA A 603 25.32 -19.23 16.97
C ALA A 603 26.13 -20.50 16.66
N VAL A 604 25.47 -21.52 16.10
CA VAL A 604 26.14 -22.75 15.65
C VAL A 604 27.16 -22.46 14.55
N TYR A 605 26.81 -21.67 13.53
CA TYR A 605 27.77 -21.28 12.49
C TYR A 605 28.89 -20.36 13.00
N GLY A 606 28.67 -19.64 14.10
CA GLY A 606 29.70 -18.88 14.80
C GLY A 606 30.61 -19.74 15.67
N SER A 607 30.20 -20.96 16.02
CA SER A 607 31.02 -21.89 16.79
C SER A 607 32.11 -22.52 15.91
N ALA A 608 33.30 -22.76 16.49
CA ALA A 608 34.47 -23.28 15.76
C ALA A 608 34.20 -24.61 15.02
N ASN A 609 33.30 -25.44 15.56
CA ASN A 609 33.05 -26.81 15.08
C ASN A 609 31.67 -26.99 14.43
N CYS A 610 30.89 -25.91 14.20
CA CYS A 610 29.50 -26.01 13.74
C CYS A 610 28.67 -27.02 14.55
N LEU A 611 28.91 -27.06 15.87
CA LEU A 611 28.33 -28.04 16.76
C LEU A 611 27.24 -27.40 17.60
N LEU A 612 26.06 -28.00 17.57
CA LEU A 612 24.95 -27.62 18.42
C LEU A 612 24.91 -28.57 19.62
N ASP A 613 25.42 -28.11 20.76
CA ASP A 613 25.31 -28.79 22.04
C ASP A 613 24.16 -28.23 22.90
N ALA A 614 23.83 -28.94 23.98
CA ALA A 614 22.78 -28.52 24.90
C ALA A 614 23.09 -27.17 25.59
N ASN A 615 24.37 -26.87 25.82
CA ASN A 615 24.79 -25.65 26.50
C ASN A 615 24.61 -24.42 25.62
N LEU A 616 25.11 -24.45 24.38
CA LEU A 616 24.92 -23.39 23.39
C LEU A 616 23.43 -23.17 23.12
N PHE A 617 22.64 -24.26 23.04
CA PHE A 617 21.20 -24.14 22.90
C PHE A 617 20.57 -23.37 24.07
N ARG A 618 20.84 -23.77 25.33
CA ARG A 618 20.31 -23.06 26.52
C ARG A 618 20.74 -21.61 26.56
N GLU A 619 22.02 -21.33 26.30
CA GLU A 619 22.57 -19.96 26.31
C GLU A 619 21.80 -19.05 25.35
N VAL A 620 21.59 -19.49 24.12
CA VAL A 620 20.85 -18.71 23.12
C VAL A 620 19.37 -18.53 23.51
N ILE A 621 18.74 -19.56 24.07
CA ILE A 621 17.35 -19.47 24.57
C ILE A 621 17.26 -18.43 25.68
N ASP A 622 18.10 -18.54 26.71
CA ASP A 622 18.07 -17.67 27.89
C ASP A 622 18.35 -16.21 27.48
N TYR A 623 19.35 -15.99 26.61
CA TYR A 623 19.64 -14.67 26.05
C TYR A 623 18.43 -14.07 25.32
N LYS A 624 17.76 -14.84 24.45
CA LYS A 624 16.61 -14.36 23.67
C LYS A 624 15.35 -14.16 24.51
N VAL A 625 15.16 -14.97 25.55
CA VAL A 625 14.07 -14.79 26.52
C VAL A 625 14.28 -13.50 27.30
N ALA A 626 15.50 -13.22 27.77
CA ALA A 626 15.84 -11.95 28.41
C ALA A 626 15.59 -10.75 27.48
N GLU A 627 16.01 -10.85 26.21
CA GLU A 627 15.78 -9.82 25.19
C GLU A 627 14.27 -9.55 24.97
N HIS A 628 13.45 -10.60 24.89
CA HIS A 628 12.00 -10.48 24.74
C HIS A 628 11.35 -9.79 25.96
N GLN A 629 11.76 -10.17 27.18
CA GLN A 629 11.25 -9.53 28.41
C GLN A 629 11.62 -8.04 28.46
N GLN A 630 12.84 -7.67 28.05
CA GLN A 630 13.27 -6.27 27.98
C GLN A 630 12.46 -5.47 26.95
N ARG A 631 12.23 -6.03 25.76
CA ARG A 631 11.37 -5.40 24.73
C ARG A 631 9.95 -5.20 25.22
N LYS A 632 9.39 -6.18 25.94
CA LYS A 632 8.05 -6.08 26.52
C LYS A 632 7.97 -4.99 27.59
N LYS A 633 9.00 -4.86 28.44
CA LYS A 633 9.08 -3.76 29.42
C LYS A 633 9.08 -2.40 28.72
N LEU A 634 9.95 -2.20 27.73
CA LEU A 634 10.03 -0.96 26.94
C LEU A 634 8.69 -0.60 26.27
N ALA A 635 8.04 -1.57 25.62
CA ALA A 635 6.74 -1.35 24.99
C ALA A 635 5.61 -1.06 26.00
N GLY A 636 5.71 -1.58 27.23
CA GLY A 636 4.74 -1.34 28.30
C GLY A 636 4.88 0.05 28.94
N THR A 637 6.10 0.59 29.04
CA THR A 637 6.35 1.93 29.60
C THR A 637 5.72 3.04 28.74
N ASP A 638 5.70 2.88 27.42
CA ASP A 638 5.09 3.83 26.49
C ASP A 638 3.55 3.88 26.57
N ALA A 639 2.91 2.80 27.03
CA ALA A 639 1.46 2.77 27.23
C ALA A 639 1.03 3.41 28.57
N GLY A 640 1.91 3.42 29.56
CA GLY A 640 1.66 4.04 30.87
C GLY A 640 1.77 5.58 30.85
N ASN A 641 2.54 6.14 29.93
CA ASN A 641 2.77 7.58 29.83
C ASN A 641 1.77 8.33 28.93
N LYS A 642 0.72 7.63 28.47
CA LYS A 642 -0.37 8.14 27.62
C LYS A 642 -1.75 8.12 28.29
N LYS A 643 -1.82 7.86 29.59
CA LYS A 643 -3.06 7.97 30.36
C LYS A 643 -3.21 9.33 30.99
#